data_AF-A0A7C5HQ91-F1
#
_entry.id   AF-A0A7C5HQ91-F1
#
_cell.length_a   1.000
_cell.length_b   1.000
_cell.length_c   1.000
_cell.angle_alpha   90.00
_cell.angle_beta   90.00
_cell.angle_gamma   90.00
#
_symmetry.space_group_name_H-M   'P 1'
#
loop_
_entity.id
_entity.type
_entity.pdbx_description
1 polymer ?
#
loop_
_entity_poly.entity_id
_entity_poly.type
_entity_poly.pdbx_seq_one_letter_code
_entity_poly.pdbx_strand_id
1 'polypeptide(L)'
;CIAYDFLKGNDYNFAGVEATVRAKIQDIAAEMYYDLVSSSPWSGLHLMWQVGFGEQINYGVKFASALGMCAIVLNTETTSDTDKQPQTWIDYAMQKTDLQFNDWLVNEQGMWAEGPHYLTFTASSFLPFALSHNNFVNGQSEDYGGEFLPPLTQNANFQAITEWGIKIRQPNGARPNFDDSFLNPFFFNGMLAPIYTNDVLAWDFVDSSEPYFVGATSDNINVEMICTFDDTAFPGTTPPDFPPTQIMPDAGQAVFRSDWGEDAVYMCALAENGQAREGGHTHEHPDNGSFIIYALGELLAMDSGYISWDKRDSVRYAKNHSMILVDGEGPPAATLTTAEGTDAIISANYDTDGLDYAQILTNYQDTDFSRMFTFINDSYFTITDMISSSSTHDYSFLLHGNGGGSTGNSFSLGTNGSVYSVNDVDLNFFINSVHPIILDNYDDYHDDGTYDVPATHTVTIAQVNAQYGLFTSFLIPTLATTEDITYTPISTDSTCGGMIEMGSEQAIHMGNGSNSLQTVNFFGTSLGYDSMVLHVARTDDIPRNIQLTYGQTFNYGSTPLIYSDVDNIIALNIGATSADGYVDEACTIEFFTGNEPSAVTGGTLIGFSQGVSTISFDYSSNFTIDVVWSLDYAVNPDPTQNNYDLSIFPNPFNQTNEISFTLAVPQNVKIEVFNLKGQKVTVLTNEDYGIGSHSVIWDGKNQSGKKVANGTYLYKIYFDKGDTILRKVNILK
;
A
#
# COMPACT_ATOMS: atom_id res chain seq x y z
N CYS A 1 -31.84 -4.66 -33.16
CA CYS A 1 -31.02 -5.55 -34.01
C CYS A 1 -31.14 -6.99 -33.52
N ILE A 2 -30.75 -7.30 -32.28
CA ILE A 2 -30.79 -8.65 -31.66
C ILE A 2 -32.14 -9.38 -31.84
N ALA A 3 -33.27 -8.77 -31.47
CA ALA A 3 -34.59 -9.42 -31.60
C ALA A 3 -34.93 -9.85 -33.05
N TYR A 4 -34.52 -9.06 -34.05
CA TYR A 4 -34.73 -9.42 -35.45
C TYR A 4 -33.83 -10.59 -35.86
N ASP A 5 -32.56 -10.58 -35.45
CA ASP A 5 -31.61 -11.67 -35.71
C ASP A 5 -32.08 -12.98 -35.09
N PHE A 6 -32.48 -12.95 -33.81
CA PHE A 6 -33.01 -14.12 -33.11
C PHE A 6 -34.26 -14.69 -33.78
N LEU A 7 -35.23 -13.85 -34.14
CA LEU A 7 -36.44 -14.29 -34.84
C LEU A 7 -36.11 -14.87 -36.21
N LYS A 8 -35.23 -14.21 -36.97
CA LYS A 8 -34.82 -14.68 -38.30
C LYS A 8 -34.05 -16.01 -38.22
N GLY A 9 -33.13 -16.15 -37.28
CA GLY A 9 -32.37 -17.39 -37.05
C GLY A 9 -33.24 -18.57 -36.60
N ASN A 10 -34.43 -18.30 -36.06
CA ASN A 10 -35.44 -19.30 -35.68
C ASN A 10 -36.56 -19.46 -36.73
N ASP A 11 -36.30 -19.09 -38.00
CA ASP A 11 -37.25 -19.21 -39.11
C ASP A 11 -38.61 -18.53 -38.84
N TYR A 12 -38.63 -17.45 -38.06
CA TYR A 12 -39.87 -16.74 -37.74
C TYR A 12 -40.53 -16.19 -39.01
N ASN A 13 -41.84 -16.41 -39.14
CA ASN A 13 -42.60 -15.86 -40.24
C ASN A 13 -42.99 -14.39 -39.96
N PHE A 14 -42.24 -13.47 -40.56
CA PHE A 14 -42.50 -12.03 -40.49
C PHE A 14 -43.77 -11.55 -41.24
N ALA A 15 -44.59 -12.44 -41.80
CA ALA A 15 -45.86 -12.09 -42.46
C ALA A 15 -45.73 -10.97 -43.52
N GLY A 16 -44.58 -10.90 -44.20
CA GLY A 16 -44.28 -9.90 -45.23
C GLY A 16 -43.72 -8.56 -44.73
N VAL A 17 -43.53 -8.36 -43.41
CA VAL A 17 -42.97 -7.10 -42.87
C VAL A 17 -41.45 -7.11 -42.68
N GLU A 18 -40.77 -8.21 -42.98
CA GLU A 18 -39.31 -8.35 -42.74
C GLU A 18 -38.51 -7.23 -43.41
N ALA A 19 -38.77 -6.93 -44.68
CA ALA A 19 -38.06 -5.86 -45.40
C ALA A 19 -38.27 -4.49 -44.75
N THR A 20 -39.46 -4.23 -44.18
CA THR A 20 -39.73 -3.01 -43.41
C THR A 20 -38.97 -2.98 -42.09
N VAL A 21 -38.84 -4.13 -41.41
CA VAL A 21 -38.03 -4.23 -40.19
C VAL A 21 -36.56 -3.96 -40.49
N ARG A 22 -36.00 -4.59 -41.52
CA ARG A 22 -34.60 -4.37 -41.95
C ARG A 22 -34.36 -2.92 -42.36
N ALA A 23 -35.24 -2.34 -43.17
CA ALA A 23 -35.14 -0.94 -43.57
C ALA A 23 -35.15 0.02 -42.37
N LYS A 24 -36.02 -0.22 -41.37
CA LYS A 24 -36.04 0.57 -40.13
C LYS A 24 -34.73 0.46 -39.34
N ILE A 25 -34.19 -0.76 -39.21
CA ILE A 25 -32.89 -0.95 -38.55
C ILE A 25 -31.81 -0.19 -39.32
N GLN A 26 -31.82 -0.30 -40.65
CA GLN A 26 -30.82 0.32 -41.51
C GLN A 26 -30.87 1.85 -41.45
N ASP A 27 -32.07 2.43 -41.45
CA ASP A 27 -32.28 3.88 -41.35
C ASP A 27 -31.80 4.43 -40.00
N ILE A 28 -32.11 3.75 -38.88
CA ILE A 28 -31.66 4.14 -37.54
C ILE A 28 -30.14 4.05 -37.41
N ALA A 29 -29.53 2.96 -37.88
CA ALA A 29 -28.09 2.78 -37.83
C ALA A 29 -27.35 3.83 -38.70
N ALA A 30 -27.92 4.19 -39.85
CA ALA A 30 -27.36 5.23 -40.70
C ALA A 30 -27.46 6.63 -40.09
N GLU A 31 -28.59 6.95 -39.45
CA GLU A 31 -28.75 8.22 -38.71
C GLU A 31 -27.74 8.30 -37.56
N MET A 32 -27.58 7.22 -36.80
CA MET A 32 -26.59 7.14 -35.72
C MET A 32 -25.16 7.28 -36.26
N TYR A 33 -24.79 6.56 -37.33
CA TYR A 33 -23.48 6.69 -37.97
C TYR A 33 -23.23 8.12 -38.46
N TYR A 34 -24.22 8.74 -39.11
CA TYR A 34 -24.13 10.13 -39.55
C TYR A 34 -23.87 11.08 -38.38
N ASP A 35 -24.57 10.91 -37.26
CA ASP A 35 -24.35 11.71 -36.04
C ASP A 35 -22.96 11.48 -35.42
N LEU A 36 -22.47 10.24 -35.45
CA LEU A 36 -21.15 9.81 -34.96
C LEU A 36 -19.98 10.42 -35.76
N VAL A 37 -20.15 10.63 -37.07
CA VAL A 37 -19.04 11.04 -37.97
C VAL A 37 -19.21 12.43 -38.60
N SER A 38 -20.40 13.04 -38.52
CA SER A 38 -20.64 14.34 -39.16
C SER A 38 -20.11 15.50 -38.33
N SER A 39 -19.54 16.50 -39.02
CA SER A 39 -19.15 17.79 -38.46
C SER A 39 -20.30 18.81 -38.41
N SER A 40 -21.56 18.35 -38.52
CA SER A 40 -22.74 19.20 -38.78
C SER A 40 -23.55 19.52 -37.51
N PRO A 41 -23.72 20.81 -37.12
CA PRO A 41 -24.29 21.26 -35.84
C PRO A 41 -25.80 21.00 -35.60
N TRP A 42 -26.46 20.13 -36.37
CA TRP A 42 -27.91 20.15 -36.54
C TRP A 42 -28.69 18.95 -35.97
N SER A 43 -28.06 17.99 -35.29
CA SER A 43 -28.78 16.98 -34.49
C SER A 43 -28.62 17.25 -32.99
N GLY A 44 -29.62 16.84 -32.19
CA GLY A 44 -29.58 16.98 -30.73
C GLY A 44 -28.43 16.18 -30.10
N LEU A 45 -28.05 15.05 -30.71
CA LEU A 45 -26.86 14.27 -30.35
C LEU A 45 -25.56 15.04 -30.66
N HIS A 46 -25.52 15.79 -31.76
CA HIS A 46 -24.32 16.50 -32.20
C HIS A 46 -23.86 17.61 -31.22
N LEU A 47 -24.78 18.29 -30.54
CA LEU A 47 -24.42 19.27 -29.50
C LEU A 47 -23.84 18.62 -28.23
N MET A 48 -24.12 17.34 -27.97
CA MET A 48 -23.43 16.60 -26.90
C MET A 48 -22.08 16.07 -27.42
N TRP A 49 -22.04 15.64 -28.69
CA TRP A 49 -20.87 15.06 -29.36
C TRP A 49 -19.66 16.01 -29.42
N GLN A 50 -19.84 17.25 -29.89
CA GLN A 50 -18.74 18.22 -30.07
C GLN A 50 -18.38 19.02 -28.82
N VAL A 51 -19.23 19.02 -27.79
CA VAL A 51 -19.06 19.89 -26.61
C VAL A 51 -18.38 19.15 -25.45
N GLY A 52 -17.74 18.00 -25.72
CA GLY A 52 -16.87 17.30 -24.76
C GLY A 52 -17.26 15.87 -24.41
N PHE A 53 -18.42 15.36 -24.87
CA PHE A 53 -18.95 14.05 -24.45
C PHE A 53 -18.82 12.91 -25.50
N GLY A 54 -18.44 13.19 -26.75
CA GLY A 54 -18.62 12.22 -27.84
C GLY A 54 -17.41 11.34 -28.17
N GLU A 55 -16.19 11.87 -28.05
CA GLU A 55 -15.03 11.21 -28.68
C GLU A 55 -14.16 10.39 -27.74
N GLN A 56 -14.13 10.64 -26.44
CA GLN A 56 -13.09 10.12 -25.52
C GLN A 56 -13.65 9.50 -24.23
N ILE A 57 -14.96 9.27 -24.15
CA ILE A 57 -15.66 8.76 -22.96
C ILE A 57 -16.60 7.58 -23.31
N ASN A 58 -17.23 6.95 -22.31
CA ASN A 58 -18.10 5.77 -22.44
C ASN A 58 -19.09 5.79 -23.61
N TYR A 59 -19.70 6.94 -23.93
CA TYR A 59 -20.66 7.08 -25.01
C TYR A 59 -20.07 6.68 -26.38
N GLY A 60 -18.79 6.99 -26.63
CA GLY A 60 -18.10 6.62 -27.85
C GLY A 60 -18.10 5.10 -28.07
N VAL A 61 -17.77 4.33 -27.02
CA VAL A 61 -17.79 2.86 -27.06
C VAL A 61 -19.22 2.32 -27.17
N LYS A 62 -20.18 2.86 -26.41
CA LYS A 62 -21.57 2.38 -26.41
C LYS A 62 -22.23 2.55 -27.77
N PHE A 63 -22.11 3.73 -28.39
CA PHE A 63 -22.71 3.98 -29.71
C PHE A 63 -21.98 3.20 -30.83
N ALA A 64 -20.65 3.12 -30.78
CA ALA A 64 -19.86 2.27 -31.68
C ALA A 64 -20.33 0.80 -31.58
N SER A 65 -20.53 0.29 -30.36
CA SER A 65 -20.97 -1.08 -30.13
C SER A 65 -22.38 -1.35 -30.65
N ALA A 66 -23.31 -0.41 -30.44
CA ALA A 66 -24.66 -0.49 -30.99
C ALA A 66 -24.63 -0.51 -32.53
N LEU A 67 -23.77 0.32 -33.14
CA LEU A 67 -23.59 0.39 -34.58
C LEU A 67 -23.02 -0.92 -35.15
N GLY A 68 -21.95 -1.43 -34.54
CA GLY A 68 -21.30 -2.69 -34.90
C GLY A 68 -22.23 -3.90 -34.78
N MET A 69 -23.06 -3.94 -33.72
CA MET A 69 -24.10 -4.97 -33.59
C MET A 69 -25.08 -4.95 -34.78
N CYS A 70 -25.54 -3.77 -35.19
CA CYS A 70 -26.44 -3.67 -36.35
C CYS A 70 -25.73 -3.99 -37.68
N ALA A 71 -24.44 -3.73 -37.79
CA ALA A 71 -23.62 -4.15 -38.92
C ALA A 71 -23.52 -5.69 -39.03
N ILE A 72 -23.28 -6.38 -37.91
CA ILE A 72 -23.28 -7.85 -37.86
C ILE A 72 -24.65 -8.40 -38.30
N VAL A 73 -25.74 -7.86 -37.74
CA VAL A 73 -27.11 -8.34 -38.03
C VAL A 73 -27.53 -8.09 -39.48
N LEU A 74 -27.07 -7.00 -40.09
CA LEU A 74 -27.37 -6.64 -41.48
C LEU A 74 -26.21 -6.92 -42.45
N ASN A 75 -25.26 -7.80 -42.11
CA ASN A 75 -24.01 -7.98 -42.87
C ASN A 75 -24.19 -8.30 -44.37
N THR A 76 -25.34 -8.84 -44.78
CA THR A 76 -25.64 -9.16 -46.18
C THR A 76 -26.32 -8.02 -46.96
N GLU A 77 -26.74 -6.96 -46.28
CA GLU A 77 -27.41 -5.82 -46.92
C GLU A 77 -26.43 -4.98 -47.73
N THR A 78 -26.89 -4.46 -48.87
CA THR A 78 -26.07 -3.64 -49.77
C THR A 78 -26.85 -2.41 -50.20
N THR A 79 -26.15 -1.29 -50.33
CA THR A 79 -26.72 0.00 -50.69
C THR A 79 -25.68 0.87 -51.40
N SER A 80 -26.13 1.84 -52.20
CA SER A 80 -25.25 2.86 -52.79
C SER A 80 -25.00 4.05 -51.87
N ASP A 81 -25.79 4.16 -50.79
CA ASP A 81 -25.64 5.17 -49.76
C ASP A 81 -24.63 4.67 -48.73
N THR A 82 -23.46 5.30 -48.67
CA THR A 82 -22.34 4.89 -47.79
C THR A 82 -22.72 4.90 -46.33
N ASP A 83 -23.58 5.84 -45.92
CA ASP A 83 -23.98 5.98 -44.52
C ASP A 83 -24.95 4.86 -44.12
N LYS A 84 -25.55 4.18 -45.10
CA LYS A 84 -26.43 3.01 -44.91
C LYS A 84 -25.71 1.66 -45.08
N GLN A 85 -24.39 1.66 -45.35
CA GLN A 85 -23.65 0.45 -45.67
C GLN A 85 -23.13 -0.24 -44.38
N PRO A 86 -23.54 -1.48 -44.08
CA PRO A 86 -23.10 -2.20 -42.89
C PRO A 86 -21.58 -2.35 -42.74
N GLN A 87 -20.84 -2.44 -43.85
CA GLN A 87 -19.38 -2.49 -43.79
C GLN A 87 -18.78 -1.22 -43.16
N THR A 88 -19.28 -0.04 -43.55
CA THR A 88 -18.81 1.24 -43.02
C THR A 88 -19.05 1.35 -41.51
N TRP A 89 -20.15 0.77 -41.03
CA TRP A 89 -20.52 0.74 -39.63
C TRP A 89 -19.61 -0.15 -38.78
N ILE A 90 -19.30 -1.37 -39.25
CA ILE A 90 -18.42 -2.27 -38.49
C ILE A 90 -16.98 -1.76 -38.50
N ASP A 91 -16.52 -1.16 -39.60
CA ASP A 91 -15.20 -0.53 -39.69
C ASP A 91 -15.07 0.57 -38.62
N TYR A 92 -16.03 1.50 -38.57
CA TYR A 92 -16.05 2.56 -37.55
C TYR A 92 -16.14 1.99 -36.14
N ALA A 93 -17.02 1.00 -35.90
CA ALA A 93 -17.23 0.43 -34.58
C ALA A 93 -15.95 -0.19 -34.01
N MET A 94 -15.22 -0.94 -34.84
CA MET A 94 -13.97 -1.61 -34.45
C MET A 94 -12.86 -0.60 -34.21
N GLN A 95 -12.60 0.30 -35.16
CA GLN A 95 -11.57 1.33 -35.03
C GLN A 95 -11.82 2.24 -33.81
N LYS A 96 -13.07 2.65 -33.61
CA LYS A 96 -13.44 3.53 -32.49
C LYS A 96 -13.25 2.82 -31.15
N THR A 97 -13.69 1.57 -31.04
CA THR A 97 -13.55 0.79 -29.80
C THR A 97 -12.08 0.54 -29.47
N ASP A 98 -11.28 0.17 -30.48
CA ASP A 98 -9.84 -0.04 -30.31
C ASP A 98 -9.14 1.23 -29.82
N LEU A 99 -9.42 2.38 -30.46
CA LEU A 99 -8.91 3.69 -30.03
C LEU A 99 -9.27 4.00 -28.57
N GLN A 100 -10.51 3.76 -28.15
CA GLN A 100 -10.92 4.05 -26.76
C GLN A 100 -10.19 3.17 -25.76
N PHE A 101 -10.07 1.87 -26.04
CA PHE A 101 -9.43 0.92 -25.14
C PHE A 101 -7.92 1.06 -25.12
N ASN A 102 -7.29 1.46 -26.21
CA ASN A 102 -5.82 1.48 -26.30
C ASN A 102 -5.22 2.85 -26.00
N ASP A 103 -5.94 3.95 -26.26
CA ASP A 103 -5.36 5.30 -26.21
C ASP A 103 -6.04 6.27 -25.23
N TRP A 104 -7.22 5.94 -24.68
CA TRP A 104 -8.00 6.89 -23.87
C TRP A 104 -8.44 6.35 -22.51
N LEU A 105 -9.32 5.36 -22.49
CA LEU A 105 -10.06 4.97 -21.28
C LEU A 105 -9.33 3.93 -20.43
N VAL A 106 -8.32 3.26 -20.99
CA VAL A 106 -7.60 2.18 -20.31
C VAL A 106 -6.12 2.45 -20.33
N ASN A 107 -5.49 2.42 -19.16
CA ASN A 107 -4.04 2.52 -19.05
C ASN A 107 -3.36 1.15 -19.15
N GLU A 108 -2.02 1.12 -19.05
CA GLU A 108 -1.23 -0.12 -19.15
C GLU A 108 -1.53 -1.13 -18.03
N GLN A 109 -2.08 -0.69 -16.89
CA GLN A 109 -2.46 -1.54 -15.76
C GLN A 109 -3.94 -1.95 -15.77
N GLY A 110 -4.67 -1.64 -16.84
CA GLY A 110 -6.07 -2.06 -17.03
C GLY A 110 -7.11 -1.16 -16.36
N MET A 111 -6.72 -0.07 -15.73
CA MET A 111 -7.63 0.83 -15.05
C MET A 111 -8.58 1.51 -16.04
N TRP A 112 -9.87 1.62 -15.69
CA TRP A 112 -10.86 2.37 -16.48
C TRP A 112 -11.06 3.79 -15.94
N ALA A 113 -10.66 4.78 -16.72
CA ALA A 113 -10.48 6.16 -16.27
C ALA A 113 -11.76 6.89 -15.82
N GLU A 114 -12.96 6.44 -16.23
CA GLU A 114 -14.23 7.04 -15.74
C GLU A 114 -14.77 6.39 -14.47
N GLY A 115 -13.95 5.55 -13.83
CA GLY A 115 -14.32 4.79 -12.64
C GLY A 115 -15.10 3.49 -12.92
N PRO A 116 -15.22 2.62 -11.90
CA PRO A 116 -15.83 1.29 -12.04
C PRO A 116 -17.29 1.29 -12.52
N HIS A 117 -18.08 2.31 -12.17
CA HIS A 117 -19.47 2.37 -12.59
C HIS A 117 -19.61 2.59 -14.09
N TYR A 118 -18.86 3.53 -14.67
CA TYR A 118 -18.97 3.83 -16.10
C TYR A 118 -18.37 2.74 -16.98
N LEU A 119 -17.45 1.94 -16.46
CA LEU A 119 -17.08 0.66 -17.07
C LEU A 119 -18.28 -0.30 -17.13
N THR A 120 -18.99 -0.46 -16.01
CA THR A 120 -20.20 -1.31 -15.93
C THR A 120 -21.28 -0.82 -16.90
N PHE A 121 -21.49 0.49 -16.96
CA PHE A 121 -22.39 1.13 -17.90
C PHE A 121 -21.97 0.89 -19.36
N THR A 122 -20.68 0.95 -19.67
CA THR A 122 -20.13 0.66 -21.01
C THR A 122 -20.31 -0.81 -21.39
N ALA A 123 -19.99 -1.72 -20.47
CA ALA A 123 -20.07 -3.17 -20.66
C ALA A 123 -21.48 -3.63 -21.06
N SER A 124 -22.53 -2.97 -20.59
CA SER A 124 -23.94 -3.27 -20.96
C SER A 124 -24.20 -3.31 -22.47
N SER A 125 -23.47 -2.50 -23.25
CA SER A 125 -23.62 -2.39 -24.71
C SER A 125 -22.42 -2.98 -25.46
N PHE A 126 -21.21 -2.81 -24.91
CA PHE A 126 -19.99 -3.33 -25.49
C PHE A 126 -19.94 -4.86 -25.49
N LEU A 127 -20.29 -5.50 -24.37
CA LEU A 127 -20.09 -6.93 -24.24
C LEU A 127 -20.95 -7.76 -25.22
N PRO A 128 -22.26 -7.51 -25.41
CA PRO A 128 -23.04 -8.22 -26.42
C PRO A 128 -22.46 -8.08 -27.83
N PHE A 129 -21.92 -6.89 -28.15
CA PHE A 129 -21.23 -6.64 -29.42
C PHE A 129 -19.93 -7.43 -29.52
N ALA A 130 -19.05 -7.36 -28.52
CA ALA A 130 -17.78 -8.09 -28.51
C ALA A 130 -17.97 -9.61 -28.69
N LEU A 131 -18.98 -10.19 -28.04
CA LEU A 131 -19.31 -11.61 -28.17
C LEU A 131 -19.85 -11.95 -29.57
N SER A 132 -20.78 -11.14 -30.06
CA SER A 132 -21.36 -11.33 -31.40
C SER A 132 -20.29 -11.19 -32.47
N HIS A 133 -19.38 -10.24 -32.29
CA HIS A 133 -18.23 -10.00 -33.16
C HIS A 133 -17.30 -11.21 -33.19
N ASN A 134 -16.85 -11.69 -32.04
CA ASN A 134 -15.98 -12.86 -31.95
C ASN A 134 -16.60 -14.09 -32.62
N ASN A 135 -17.91 -14.31 -32.45
CA ASN A 135 -18.64 -15.38 -33.13
C ASN A 135 -18.72 -15.16 -34.65
N PHE A 136 -18.98 -13.92 -35.08
CA PHE A 136 -19.13 -13.57 -36.49
C PHE A 136 -17.85 -13.79 -37.29
N VAL A 137 -16.69 -13.42 -36.72
CA VAL A 137 -15.37 -13.60 -37.36
C VAL A 137 -14.70 -14.94 -37.00
N ASN A 138 -15.42 -15.81 -36.27
CA ASN A 138 -14.91 -17.12 -35.82
C ASN A 138 -13.54 -17.03 -35.12
N GLY A 139 -13.40 -16.02 -34.25
CA GLY A 139 -12.20 -15.76 -33.48
C GLY A 139 -10.97 -15.30 -34.27
N GLN A 140 -11.11 -14.90 -35.54
CA GLN A 140 -10.00 -14.45 -36.38
C GLN A 140 -9.89 -12.92 -36.40
N SER A 141 -8.66 -12.42 -36.57
CA SER A 141 -8.42 -11.01 -36.89
C SER A 141 -8.87 -10.70 -38.32
N GLU A 142 -9.39 -9.49 -38.53
CA GLU A 142 -9.93 -9.04 -39.82
C GLU A 142 -9.49 -7.60 -40.11
N ASP A 143 -9.63 -7.16 -41.36
CA ASP A 143 -9.35 -5.79 -41.80
C ASP A 143 -10.60 -4.92 -41.67
N TYR A 144 -10.50 -3.87 -40.85
CA TYR A 144 -11.53 -2.86 -40.61
C TYR A 144 -11.03 -1.53 -41.15
N GLY A 145 -11.43 -1.19 -42.37
CA GLY A 145 -11.08 0.09 -42.98
C GLY A 145 -9.57 0.38 -43.10
N GLY A 146 -8.71 -0.64 -43.17
CA GLY A 146 -7.26 -0.52 -43.22
C GLY A 146 -6.53 -0.87 -41.92
N GLU A 147 -7.26 -1.16 -40.85
CA GLU A 147 -6.72 -1.58 -39.55
C GLU A 147 -6.99 -3.05 -39.30
N PHE A 148 -5.92 -3.84 -39.12
CA PHE A 148 -6.03 -5.27 -38.90
C PHE A 148 -6.16 -5.57 -37.41
N LEU A 149 -7.38 -5.82 -36.93
CA LEU A 149 -7.71 -5.90 -35.51
C LEU A 149 -8.17 -7.31 -35.10
N PRO A 150 -7.83 -7.78 -33.89
CA PRO A 150 -8.36 -9.02 -33.34
C PRO A 150 -9.83 -8.89 -32.95
N PRO A 151 -10.52 -10.01 -32.66
CA PRO A 151 -11.80 -9.98 -31.97
C PRO A 151 -11.72 -9.16 -30.68
N LEU A 152 -12.77 -8.40 -30.37
CA LEU A 152 -12.80 -7.51 -29.20
C LEU A 152 -12.58 -8.25 -27.87
N THR A 153 -13.04 -9.50 -27.77
CA THR A 153 -12.79 -10.36 -26.60
C THR A 153 -11.32 -10.77 -26.43
N GLN A 154 -10.50 -10.58 -27.45
CA GLN A 154 -9.06 -10.87 -27.45
C GLN A 154 -8.22 -9.58 -27.35
N ASN A 155 -8.85 -8.41 -27.20
CA ASN A 155 -8.12 -7.18 -26.91
C ASN A 155 -7.43 -7.28 -25.53
N ALA A 156 -6.13 -6.99 -25.48
CA ALA A 156 -5.32 -7.15 -24.27
C ALA A 156 -5.74 -6.19 -23.15
N ASN A 157 -6.08 -4.96 -23.49
CA ASN A 157 -6.53 -3.96 -22.51
C ASN A 157 -7.90 -4.34 -21.94
N PHE A 158 -8.79 -4.94 -22.75
CA PHE A 158 -10.03 -5.48 -22.21
C PHE A 158 -9.81 -6.61 -21.20
N GLN A 159 -8.81 -7.47 -21.41
CA GLN A 159 -8.44 -8.50 -20.44
C GLN A 159 -7.82 -7.88 -19.18
N ALA A 160 -6.94 -6.88 -19.34
CA ALA A 160 -6.31 -6.17 -18.22
C ALA A 160 -7.34 -5.50 -17.30
N ILE A 161 -8.42 -4.94 -17.85
CA ILE A 161 -9.55 -4.39 -17.07
C ILE A 161 -10.14 -5.41 -16.11
N THR A 162 -10.28 -6.67 -16.55
CA THR A 162 -10.86 -7.70 -15.68
C THR A 162 -9.96 -7.98 -14.48
N GLU A 163 -8.63 -8.04 -14.69
CA GLU A 163 -7.66 -8.23 -13.62
C GLU A 163 -7.60 -7.02 -12.67
N TRP A 164 -7.57 -5.80 -13.20
CA TRP A 164 -7.66 -4.56 -12.43
C TRP A 164 -8.91 -4.56 -11.53
N GLY A 165 -10.06 -4.93 -12.08
CA GLY A 165 -11.30 -5.07 -11.33
C GLY A 165 -11.17 -6.03 -10.15
N ILE A 166 -10.51 -7.18 -10.34
CA ILE A 166 -10.26 -8.12 -9.23
C ILE A 166 -9.34 -7.51 -8.18
N LYS A 167 -8.28 -6.80 -8.59
CA LYS A 167 -7.30 -6.20 -7.66
C LYS A 167 -7.92 -5.16 -6.73
N ILE A 168 -8.89 -4.37 -7.23
CA ILE A 168 -9.58 -3.35 -6.41
C ILE A 168 -10.83 -3.87 -5.69
N ARG A 169 -11.25 -5.12 -5.91
CA ARG A 169 -12.45 -5.72 -5.33
C ARG A 169 -12.49 -5.57 -3.80
N GLN A 170 -13.55 -4.97 -3.28
CA GLN A 170 -13.87 -4.98 -1.85
C GLN A 170 -14.29 -6.39 -1.40
N PRO A 171 -14.16 -6.74 -0.11
CA PRO A 171 -14.50 -8.08 0.40
C PRO A 171 -15.92 -8.58 0.05
N ASN A 172 -16.90 -7.68 -0.09
CA ASN A 172 -18.27 -8.05 -0.49
C ASN A 172 -18.51 -8.23 -2.00
N GLY A 173 -17.46 -8.05 -2.81
CA GLY A 173 -17.48 -8.15 -4.27
C GLY A 173 -17.72 -6.85 -5.03
N ALA A 174 -18.10 -5.76 -4.38
CA ALA A 174 -18.25 -4.46 -5.03
C ALA A 174 -16.88 -3.85 -5.41
N ARG A 175 -16.89 -2.87 -6.32
CA ARG A 175 -15.73 -2.01 -6.57
C ARG A 175 -15.84 -0.72 -5.76
N PRO A 176 -14.70 -0.09 -5.41
CA PRO A 176 -14.68 1.24 -4.80
C PRO A 176 -15.51 2.23 -5.62
N ASN A 177 -16.25 3.08 -4.93
CA ASN A 177 -17.13 4.09 -5.52
C ASN A 177 -16.41 5.41 -5.76
N PHE A 178 -15.16 5.37 -6.23
CA PHE A 178 -14.42 6.57 -6.63
C PHE A 178 -14.95 7.15 -7.94
N ASP A 179 -14.73 8.45 -8.15
CA ASP A 179 -15.34 9.22 -9.24
C ASP A 179 -16.88 9.21 -9.23
N ASP A 180 -17.50 9.48 -10.37
CA ASP A 180 -18.93 9.26 -10.58
C ASP A 180 -19.28 7.74 -10.58
N SER A 181 -18.95 7.00 -9.51
CA SER A 181 -19.26 5.59 -9.32
C SER A 181 -20.16 5.26 -8.13
N PHE A 182 -20.95 4.19 -8.28
CA PHE A 182 -21.66 3.51 -7.20
C PHE A 182 -20.82 2.34 -6.69
N LEU A 183 -21.15 1.82 -5.50
CA LEU A 183 -20.65 0.52 -5.02
C LEU A 183 -21.32 -0.62 -5.80
N ASN A 184 -20.74 -1.02 -6.93
CA ASN A 184 -21.30 -2.07 -7.78
C ASN A 184 -20.31 -3.21 -8.07
N PRO A 185 -20.78 -4.46 -8.16
CA PRO A 185 -19.96 -5.56 -8.63
C PRO A 185 -19.84 -5.53 -10.15
N PHE A 186 -18.83 -6.22 -10.67
CA PHE A 186 -18.66 -6.40 -12.11
C PHE A 186 -19.48 -7.59 -12.61
N PHE A 187 -20.78 -7.37 -12.80
CA PHE A 187 -21.74 -8.40 -13.26
C PHE A 187 -21.27 -9.16 -14.52
N PHE A 188 -20.49 -8.50 -15.38
CA PHE A 188 -20.01 -9.07 -16.63
C PHE A 188 -18.93 -10.16 -16.44
N ASN A 189 -18.31 -10.26 -15.26
CA ASN A 189 -17.31 -11.30 -14.99
C ASN A 189 -17.90 -12.71 -15.04
N GLY A 190 -19.17 -12.89 -14.69
CA GLY A 190 -19.87 -14.16 -14.89
C GLY A 190 -19.94 -14.57 -16.36
N MET A 191 -20.05 -13.61 -17.29
CA MET A 191 -20.04 -13.92 -18.72
C MET A 191 -18.65 -14.19 -19.27
N LEU A 192 -17.64 -13.47 -18.76
CA LEU A 192 -16.26 -13.60 -19.20
C LEU A 192 -15.60 -14.87 -18.67
N ALA A 193 -16.01 -15.36 -17.49
CA ALA A 193 -15.51 -16.59 -16.91
C ALA A 193 -15.54 -17.80 -17.87
N PRO A 194 -16.67 -18.21 -18.49
CA PRO A 194 -16.70 -19.32 -19.44
C PRO A 194 -15.93 -19.03 -20.74
N ILE A 195 -15.85 -17.75 -21.16
CA ILE A 195 -15.15 -17.36 -22.39
C ILE A 195 -13.64 -17.54 -22.23
N TYR A 196 -13.12 -17.08 -21.09
CA TYR A 196 -11.70 -17.18 -20.77
C TYR A 196 -11.33 -18.47 -20.05
N THR A 197 -12.31 -19.30 -19.68
CA THR A 197 -12.12 -20.46 -18.81
C THR A 197 -11.36 -20.04 -17.54
N ASN A 198 -11.89 -19.03 -16.85
CA ASN A 198 -11.22 -18.35 -15.75
C ASN A 198 -12.02 -18.50 -14.43
N ASP A 199 -11.47 -19.31 -13.52
CA ASP A 199 -12.07 -19.62 -12.21
C ASP A 199 -12.12 -18.40 -11.27
N VAL A 200 -11.23 -17.42 -11.44
CA VAL A 200 -11.19 -16.19 -10.63
C VAL A 200 -12.33 -15.25 -11.02
N LEU A 201 -12.64 -15.12 -12.31
CA LEU A 201 -13.81 -14.35 -12.76
C LEU A 201 -15.12 -15.03 -12.34
N ALA A 202 -15.16 -16.37 -12.35
CA ALA A 202 -16.29 -17.12 -11.81
C ALA A 202 -16.43 -16.91 -10.29
N TRP A 203 -15.30 -16.93 -9.56
CA TRP A 203 -15.26 -16.64 -8.13
C TRP A 203 -15.79 -15.24 -7.83
N ASP A 204 -15.25 -14.21 -8.46
CA ASP A 204 -15.67 -12.82 -8.24
C ASP A 204 -17.17 -12.61 -8.47
N PHE A 205 -17.71 -13.24 -9.50
CA PHE A 205 -19.14 -13.19 -9.78
C PHE A 205 -19.98 -13.93 -8.73
N VAL A 206 -19.62 -15.17 -8.38
CA VAL A 206 -20.40 -15.99 -7.43
C VAL A 206 -20.30 -15.47 -6.00
N ASP A 207 -19.14 -14.93 -5.63
CA ASP A 207 -18.80 -14.44 -4.29
C ASP A 207 -19.17 -12.96 -4.09
N SER A 208 -19.98 -12.39 -4.98
CA SER A 208 -20.51 -11.03 -4.83
C SER A 208 -21.87 -11.06 -4.15
N SER A 209 -22.13 -10.10 -3.26
CA SER A 209 -23.41 -9.97 -2.55
C SER A 209 -24.61 -9.71 -3.49
N GLU A 210 -24.41 -8.89 -4.54
CA GLU A 210 -25.45 -8.51 -5.50
C GLU A 210 -24.96 -8.66 -6.95
N PRO A 211 -24.65 -9.88 -7.42
CA PRO A 211 -23.86 -10.12 -8.65
C PRO A 211 -24.54 -9.67 -9.95
N TYR A 212 -25.84 -9.41 -9.90
CA TYR A 212 -26.65 -8.91 -11.01
C TYR A 212 -26.95 -7.40 -10.90
N PHE A 213 -26.38 -6.71 -9.93
CA PHE A 213 -26.55 -5.27 -9.81
C PHE A 213 -25.72 -4.54 -10.88
N VAL A 214 -26.39 -3.76 -11.73
CA VAL A 214 -25.79 -2.96 -12.81
C VAL A 214 -25.69 -1.48 -12.45
N GLY A 215 -25.77 -1.17 -11.15
CA GLY A 215 -25.94 0.19 -10.67
C GLY A 215 -27.33 0.75 -10.97
N ALA A 216 -27.43 2.07 -10.86
CA ALA A 216 -28.66 2.82 -11.01
C ALA A 216 -29.06 3.15 -12.47
N THR A 217 -28.75 2.26 -13.39
CA THR A 217 -29.03 2.50 -14.82
C THR A 217 -30.42 1.99 -15.17
N SER A 218 -31.13 2.68 -16.07
CA SER A 218 -32.36 2.15 -16.67
C SER A 218 -32.11 1.00 -17.65
N ASP A 219 -30.83 0.70 -17.90
CA ASP A 219 -30.36 -0.35 -18.81
C ASP A 219 -30.42 -1.69 -18.05
N ASN A 220 -31.49 -2.45 -18.29
CA ASN A 220 -31.59 -3.80 -17.75
C ASN A 220 -30.42 -4.66 -18.24
N ILE A 221 -29.95 -5.59 -17.40
CA ILE A 221 -29.15 -6.72 -17.87
C ILE A 221 -29.89 -7.36 -19.04
N ASN A 222 -29.24 -7.40 -20.20
CA ASN A 222 -29.78 -8.03 -21.39
C ASN A 222 -30.04 -9.52 -21.09
N VAL A 223 -31.18 -10.08 -21.51
CA VAL A 223 -31.55 -11.48 -21.19
C VAL A 223 -30.47 -12.46 -21.64
N GLU A 224 -29.75 -12.12 -22.70
CA GLU A 224 -28.59 -12.82 -23.22
C GLU A 224 -27.48 -12.95 -22.17
N MET A 225 -27.24 -11.90 -21.38
CA MET A 225 -26.23 -11.88 -20.31
C MET A 225 -26.61 -12.79 -19.13
N ILE A 226 -27.89 -12.83 -18.77
CA ILE A 226 -28.42 -13.75 -17.75
C ILE A 226 -28.29 -15.20 -18.20
N CYS A 227 -28.53 -15.48 -19.50
CA CYS A 227 -28.51 -16.83 -20.05
C CYS A 227 -27.11 -17.37 -20.37
N THR A 228 -26.07 -16.54 -20.39
CA THR A 228 -24.69 -16.94 -20.74
C THR A 228 -23.87 -17.49 -19.58
N PHE A 229 -24.24 -17.20 -18.32
CA PHE A 229 -23.54 -17.82 -17.19
C PHE A 229 -24.00 -19.28 -17.03
N ASP A 230 -23.06 -20.21 -17.21
CA ASP A 230 -23.26 -21.64 -16.97
C ASP A 230 -22.47 -22.04 -15.71
N ASP A 231 -23.16 -22.04 -14.56
CA ASP A 231 -22.60 -22.43 -13.27
C ASP A 231 -22.13 -23.89 -13.25
N THR A 232 -22.66 -24.73 -14.15
CA THR A 232 -22.23 -26.14 -14.27
C THR A 232 -20.83 -26.28 -14.86
N ALA A 233 -20.31 -25.24 -15.52
CA ALA A 233 -18.95 -25.20 -16.03
C ALA A 233 -17.90 -24.95 -14.92
N PHE A 234 -18.32 -24.46 -13.75
CA PHE A 234 -17.47 -24.09 -12.62
C PHE A 234 -17.96 -24.74 -11.31
N PRO A 235 -17.72 -26.06 -11.11
CA PRO A 235 -18.22 -26.80 -9.94
C PRO A 235 -17.56 -26.40 -8.61
N GLY A 236 -16.58 -25.49 -8.66
CA GLY A 236 -15.98 -24.77 -7.56
C GLY A 236 -15.27 -23.53 -8.12
N THR A 237 -15.13 -22.49 -7.31
CA THR A 237 -14.43 -21.25 -7.67
C THR A 237 -13.31 -21.01 -6.67
N THR A 238 -12.24 -20.33 -7.10
CA THR A 238 -11.07 -20.05 -6.23
C THR A 238 -10.72 -18.57 -6.32
N PRO A 239 -10.41 -17.90 -5.19
CA PRO A 239 -9.85 -16.56 -5.23
C PRO A 239 -8.55 -16.51 -6.06
N PRO A 240 -8.10 -15.30 -6.46
CA PRO A 240 -6.84 -15.15 -7.20
C PRO A 240 -5.63 -15.64 -6.39
N ASP A 241 -4.54 -15.94 -7.11
CA ASP A 241 -3.29 -16.46 -6.55
C ASP A 241 -2.20 -15.40 -6.37
N PHE A 242 -2.43 -14.17 -6.85
CA PHE A 242 -1.54 -13.04 -6.59
C PHE A 242 -1.68 -12.52 -5.14
N PRO A 243 -0.63 -11.85 -4.61
CA PRO A 243 -0.63 -11.34 -3.24
C PRO A 243 -1.88 -10.52 -2.93
N PRO A 244 -2.42 -10.57 -1.71
CA PRO A 244 -3.60 -9.80 -1.36
C PRO A 244 -3.37 -8.29 -1.57
N THR A 245 -2.31 -7.71 -1.00
CA THR A 245 -1.94 -6.30 -1.26
C THR A 245 -1.57 -6.09 -2.73
N GLN A 246 -2.14 -5.06 -3.36
CA GLN A 246 -1.99 -4.71 -4.77
C GLN A 246 -1.72 -3.22 -4.91
N ILE A 247 -0.48 -2.87 -5.25
CA ILE A 247 -0.06 -1.48 -5.50
C ILE A 247 0.11 -1.27 -7.00
N MET A 248 -0.64 -0.32 -7.56
CA MET A 248 -0.74 -0.07 -8.99
C MET A 248 -0.48 1.42 -9.28
N PRO A 249 0.80 1.85 -9.39
CA PRO A 249 1.16 3.28 -9.55
C PRO A 249 0.57 3.98 -10.77
N ASP A 250 0.49 3.29 -11.92
CA ASP A 250 -0.02 3.88 -13.16
C ASP A 250 -1.56 3.90 -13.18
N ALA A 251 -2.20 2.91 -12.53
CA ALA A 251 -3.64 2.91 -12.23
C ALA A 251 -4.03 3.90 -11.13
N GLY A 252 -3.05 4.39 -10.37
CA GLY A 252 -3.26 5.32 -9.28
C GLY A 252 -3.98 4.73 -8.07
N GLN A 253 -3.76 3.45 -7.77
CA GLN A 253 -4.45 2.77 -6.67
C GLN A 253 -3.50 1.94 -5.83
N ALA A 254 -3.54 2.16 -4.51
CA ALA A 254 -2.89 1.31 -3.51
C ALA A 254 -3.96 0.55 -2.73
N VAL A 255 -4.05 -0.76 -2.97
CA VAL A 255 -4.99 -1.65 -2.28
C VAL A 255 -4.22 -2.46 -1.25
N PHE A 256 -4.50 -2.23 0.02
CA PHE A 256 -4.01 -3.04 1.12
C PHE A 256 -5.10 -4.01 1.51
N ARG A 257 -4.79 -5.30 1.64
CA ARG A 257 -5.76 -6.27 2.14
C ARG A 257 -5.08 -7.46 2.80
N SER A 258 -5.71 -7.97 3.85
CA SER A 258 -5.25 -9.13 4.62
C SER A 258 -5.35 -10.44 3.84
N ASP A 259 -6.52 -10.72 3.28
CA ASP A 259 -6.78 -11.89 2.45
C ASP A 259 -7.93 -11.65 1.45
N TRP A 260 -8.38 -12.71 0.77
CA TRP A 260 -9.44 -12.68 -0.22
C TRP A 260 -10.85 -13.03 0.32
N GLY A 261 -11.02 -13.17 1.63
CA GLY A 261 -12.27 -13.53 2.29
C GLY A 261 -13.19 -12.34 2.60
N GLU A 262 -14.40 -12.65 3.07
CA GLU A 262 -15.47 -11.66 3.37
C GLU A 262 -15.16 -10.75 4.58
N ASP A 263 -14.38 -11.26 5.53
CA ASP A 263 -13.99 -10.55 6.74
C ASP A 263 -12.67 -9.77 6.60
N ALA A 264 -12.04 -9.82 5.42
CA ALA A 264 -10.74 -9.23 5.19
C ALA A 264 -10.70 -7.74 5.58
N VAL A 265 -9.65 -7.35 6.32
CA VAL A 265 -9.29 -5.94 6.48
C VAL A 265 -8.74 -5.44 5.15
N TYR A 266 -9.32 -4.36 4.63
CA TYR A 266 -9.10 -3.80 3.31
C TYR A 266 -9.06 -2.27 3.37
N MET A 267 -8.13 -1.66 2.63
CA MET A 267 -8.13 -0.25 2.29
C MET A 267 -7.79 -0.07 0.81
N CYS A 268 -8.47 0.84 0.13
CA CYS A 268 -8.03 1.33 -1.19
C CYS A 268 -7.79 2.82 -1.10
N ALA A 269 -6.56 3.26 -1.40
CA ALA A 269 -6.15 4.66 -1.44
C ALA A 269 -5.86 5.11 -2.87
N LEU A 270 -6.25 6.35 -3.20
CA LEU A 270 -6.15 6.92 -4.55
C LEU A 270 -4.92 7.81 -4.75
N ALA A 271 -4.30 7.66 -5.93
CA ALA A 271 -3.19 8.42 -6.45
C ALA A 271 -3.28 8.52 -7.99
N GLU A 272 -4.38 9.04 -8.51
CA GLU A 272 -4.61 9.08 -9.95
C GLU A 272 -3.72 10.10 -10.64
N ASN A 273 -3.10 9.68 -11.74
CA ASN A 273 -2.16 10.50 -12.51
C ASN A 273 -2.18 10.17 -14.01
N GLY A 274 -1.81 11.16 -14.81
CA GLY A 274 -1.70 10.97 -16.26
C GLY A 274 -3.01 10.48 -16.86
N GLN A 275 -2.99 9.35 -17.57
CA GLN A 275 -4.18 8.82 -18.24
C GLN A 275 -5.28 8.40 -17.25
N ALA A 276 -4.91 7.94 -16.05
CA ALA A 276 -5.85 7.58 -15.00
C ALA A 276 -6.84 8.71 -14.72
N ARG A 277 -6.29 9.90 -14.45
CA ARG A 277 -7.04 11.12 -14.15
C ARG A 277 -7.59 11.80 -15.41
N GLU A 278 -6.73 12.05 -16.39
CA GLU A 278 -7.12 12.83 -17.57
C GLU A 278 -8.17 12.12 -18.42
N GLY A 279 -8.17 10.78 -18.44
CA GLY A 279 -9.13 9.97 -19.17
C GLY A 279 -10.55 9.98 -18.58
N GLY A 280 -10.72 10.30 -17.29
CA GLY A 280 -12.03 10.38 -16.64
C GLY A 280 -12.86 11.59 -17.06
N HIS A 281 -12.20 12.64 -17.58
CA HIS A 281 -12.84 13.87 -18.05
C HIS A 281 -13.90 14.37 -17.05
N THR A 282 -15.17 14.40 -17.43
CA THR A 282 -16.22 14.97 -16.60
C THR A 282 -16.59 14.11 -15.40
N HIS A 283 -16.18 12.84 -15.37
CA HIS A 283 -16.50 11.89 -14.31
C HIS A 283 -15.53 11.93 -13.14
N GLU A 284 -14.34 12.49 -13.36
CA GLU A 284 -13.27 12.66 -12.37
C GLU A 284 -13.74 13.45 -11.13
N HIS A 285 -13.37 12.97 -9.95
CA HIS A 285 -13.46 13.69 -8.68
C HIS A 285 -12.06 14.18 -8.23
N PRO A 286 -11.94 15.31 -7.53
CA PRO A 286 -10.66 15.78 -7.00
C PRO A 286 -10.34 15.07 -5.66
N ASP A 287 -10.24 13.76 -5.70
CA ASP A 287 -10.17 12.85 -4.53
C ASP A 287 -8.77 12.22 -4.33
N ASN A 288 -7.76 12.81 -4.99
CA ASN A 288 -6.37 12.40 -4.88
C ASN A 288 -5.87 12.35 -3.43
N GLY A 289 -5.40 11.17 -3.00
CA GLY A 289 -4.99 10.87 -1.64
C GLY A 289 -6.12 10.42 -0.72
N SER A 290 -7.37 10.36 -1.19
CA SER A 290 -8.50 9.79 -0.45
C SER A 290 -8.37 8.28 -0.31
N PHE A 291 -9.21 7.69 0.54
CA PHE A 291 -9.23 6.25 0.77
C PHE A 291 -10.59 5.79 1.29
N ILE A 292 -10.86 4.49 1.11
CA ILE A 292 -11.96 3.76 1.73
C ILE A 292 -11.44 2.62 2.60
N ILE A 293 -12.22 2.18 3.59
CA ILE A 293 -11.88 1.03 4.45
C ILE A 293 -13.08 0.10 4.55
N TYR A 294 -12.83 -1.19 4.29
CA TYR A 294 -13.76 -2.29 4.53
C TYR A 294 -13.07 -3.28 5.47
N ALA A 295 -13.74 -3.75 6.51
CA ALA A 295 -13.17 -4.74 7.41
C ALA A 295 -14.26 -5.51 8.14
N LEU A 296 -14.00 -6.78 8.47
CA LEU A 296 -14.87 -7.59 9.32
C LEU A 296 -16.32 -7.63 8.82
N GLY A 297 -16.49 -7.71 7.48
CA GLY A 297 -17.79 -7.77 6.84
C GLY A 297 -18.48 -6.43 6.63
N GLU A 298 -17.89 -5.29 7.01
CA GLU A 298 -18.55 -3.96 6.93
C GLU A 298 -17.71 -2.89 6.22
N LEU A 299 -18.40 -1.98 5.50
CA LEU A 299 -17.80 -0.75 4.95
C LEU A 299 -17.71 0.30 6.07
N LEU A 300 -16.51 0.71 6.45
CA LEU A 300 -16.27 1.52 7.65
C LEU A 300 -15.84 2.95 7.38
N ALA A 301 -14.98 3.16 6.39
CA ALA A 301 -14.68 4.49 5.83
C ALA A 301 -15.09 4.49 4.35
N MET A 302 -15.81 5.52 3.94
CA MET A 302 -16.49 5.59 2.65
C MET A 302 -15.97 6.74 1.81
N ASP A 303 -16.12 6.58 0.50
CA ASP A 303 -16.16 7.71 -0.42
C ASP A 303 -17.61 8.19 -0.55
N SER A 304 -17.81 9.48 -0.85
CA SER A 304 -19.13 10.07 -1.08
C SER A 304 -19.82 9.50 -2.33
N GLY A 305 -19.04 9.03 -3.31
CA GLY A 305 -19.50 8.34 -4.51
C GLY A 305 -20.42 9.17 -5.40
N TYR A 306 -21.41 8.50 -6.01
CA TYR A 306 -22.25 9.08 -7.06
C TYR A 306 -23.74 8.90 -6.80
N ILE A 307 -24.51 9.99 -6.85
CA ILE A 307 -25.97 9.94 -6.62
C ILE A 307 -26.75 9.83 -7.93
N SER A 308 -26.51 10.79 -8.83
CA SER A 308 -27.09 10.88 -10.16
C SER A 308 -26.41 12.01 -10.92
N TRP A 309 -26.54 12.01 -12.26
CA TRP A 309 -25.99 13.07 -13.10
C TRP A 309 -26.44 14.48 -12.66
N ASP A 310 -27.72 14.63 -12.30
CA ASP A 310 -28.29 15.92 -11.92
C ASP A 310 -27.93 16.34 -10.47
N LYS A 311 -27.43 15.42 -9.63
CA LYS A 311 -27.14 15.67 -8.20
C LYS A 311 -25.68 15.46 -7.80
N ARG A 312 -24.81 15.04 -8.71
CA ARG A 312 -23.38 14.77 -8.46
C ARG A 312 -22.61 15.91 -7.77
N ASP A 313 -22.99 17.16 -7.98
CA ASP A 313 -22.40 18.33 -7.31
C ASP A 313 -22.53 18.30 -5.77
N SER A 314 -23.35 17.41 -5.21
CA SER A 314 -23.43 17.25 -3.75
C SER A 314 -22.30 16.40 -3.16
N VAL A 315 -21.60 15.62 -3.98
CA VAL A 315 -20.66 14.56 -3.53
C VAL A 315 -19.29 14.61 -4.19
N ARG A 316 -19.10 15.39 -5.27
CA ARG A 316 -17.88 15.31 -6.11
C ARG A 316 -16.76 16.32 -5.85
N TYR A 317 -16.80 17.06 -4.75
CA TYR A 317 -15.79 18.09 -4.46
C TYR A 317 -14.83 17.57 -3.40
N ALA A 318 -13.60 18.11 -3.36
CA ALA A 318 -12.53 17.64 -2.45
C ALA A 318 -12.97 17.46 -0.99
N LYS A 319 -13.85 18.34 -0.50
CA LYS A 319 -14.42 18.28 0.86
C LYS A 319 -15.29 17.05 1.16
N ASN A 320 -15.69 16.31 0.13
CA ASN A 320 -16.56 15.14 0.21
C ASN A 320 -15.75 13.83 0.37
N HIS A 321 -14.41 13.90 0.34
CA HIS A 321 -13.53 12.74 0.37
C HIS A 321 -12.60 12.75 1.59
N SER A 322 -12.10 11.58 1.99
CA SER A 322 -11.17 11.41 3.13
C SER A 322 -9.75 11.92 2.83
N MET A 323 -9.62 13.23 2.67
CA MET A 323 -8.39 13.92 2.26
C MET A 323 -8.05 15.12 3.15
N ILE A 324 -7.01 15.90 2.77
CA ILE A 324 -6.67 17.15 3.45
C ILE A 324 -7.08 18.34 2.59
N LEU A 325 -7.75 19.32 3.20
CA LEU A 325 -8.02 20.62 2.57
C LEU A 325 -7.00 21.67 3.02
N VAL A 326 -6.70 22.62 2.14
CA VAL A 326 -5.93 23.84 2.42
C VAL A 326 -6.88 25.02 2.34
N ASP A 327 -7.06 25.73 3.45
CA ASP A 327 -7.99 26.86 3.56
C ASP A 327 -9.44 26.52 3.12
N GLY A 328 -9.83 25.25 3.28
CA GLY A 328 -11.14 24.73 2.89
C GLY A 328 -11.26 24.25 1.44
N GLU A 329 -10.16 24.27 0.68
CA GLU A 329 -10.13 23.90 -0.74
C GLU A 329 -9.17 22.70 -0.98
N GLY A 330 -9.43 21.93 -2.03
CA GLY A 330 -8.54 20.88 -2.53
C GLY A 330 -8.10 21.15 -3.98
N PRO A 331 -7.78 20.10 -4.77
CA PRO A 331 -7.65 20.20 -6.21
C PRO A 331 -8.96 20.67 -6.86
N PRO A 332 -8.90 21.35 -8.02
CA PRO A 332 -10.10 21.79 -8.72
C PRO A 332 -10.87 20.57 -9.28
N ALA A 333 -12.20 20.56 -9.10
CA ALA A 333 -13.06 19.51 -9.65
C ALA A 333 -13.22 19.63 -11.17
N ALA A 334 -13.53 18.50 -11.81
CA ALA A 334 -13.76 18.40 -13.24
C ALA A 334 -14.86 19.34 -13.79
N THR A 335 -14.62 19.81 -15.01
CA THR A 335 -15.63 20.53 -15.80
C THR A 335 -16.41 19.58 -16.72
N LEU A 336 -17.25 20.11 -17.61
CA LEU A 336 -17.91 19.30 -18.63
C LEU A 336 -16.94 18.85 -19.73
N THR A 337 -15.75 19.44 -19.81
CA THR A 337 -14.82 19.25 -20.94
C THR A 337 -13.43 18.78 -20.52
N THR A 338 -13.09 18.86 -19.23
CA THR A 338 -11.75 18.60 -18.69
C THR A 338 -11.85 17.94 -17.33
N ALA A 339 -10.93 17.02 -17.04
CA ALA A 339 -10.79 16.39 -15.71
C ALA A 339 -10.41 17.40 -14.63
N GLU A 340 -9.66 18.46 -14.99
CA GLU A 340 -9.03 19.36 -14.01
C GLU A 340 -8.27 18.54 -12.95
N GLY A 341 -8.06 19.08 -11.75
CA GLY A 341 -7.33 18.39 -10.69
C GLY A 341 -5.81 18.49 -10.78
N THR A 342 -5.14 17.63 -10.03
CA THR A 342 -3.69 17.59 -9.87
C THR A 342 -3.28 16.14 -9.73
N ASP A 343 -2.24 15.71 -10.46
CA ASP A 343 -1.74 14.34 -10.35
C ASP A 343 -1.34 14.01 -8.91
N ALA A 344 -1.64 12.79 -8.49
CA ALA A 344 -1.03 12.16 -7.33
C ALA A 344 -0.26 10.92 -7.76
N ILE A 345 0.91 10.68 -7.19
CA ILE A 345 1.82 9.64 -7.65
C ILE A 345 2.19 8.74 -6.49
N ILE A 346 2.10 7.43 -6.68
CA ILE A 346 2.67 6.45 -5.75
C ILE A 346 4.20 6.45 -5.93
N SER A 347 4.93 7.13 -5.05
CA SER A 347 6.38 7.37 -5.19
C SER A 347 7.25 6.29 -4.58
N ALA A 348 6.74 5.58 -3.58
CA ALA A 348 7.42 4.50 -2.89
C ALA A 348 6.39 3.52 -2.32
N ASN A 349 6.70 2.23 -2.32
CA ASN A 349 5.85 1.19 -1.76
C ASN A 349 6.65 -0.09 -1.45
N TYR A 350 6.12 -0.92 -0.58
CA TYR A 350 6.57 -2.30 -0.35
C TYR A 350 5.44 -3.15 0.22
N ASP A 351 5.61 -4.47 0.14
CA ASP A 351 4.74 -5.51 0.68
C ASP A 351 5.65 -6.55 1.34
N THR A 352 5.45 -6.78 2.65
CA THR A 352 6.25 -7.68 3.49
C THR A 352 5.35 -8.40 4.48
N ASP A 353 5.85 -9.46 5.12
CA ASP A 353 5.08 -10.17 6.15
C ASP A 353 4.77 -9.22 7.33
N GLY A 354 3.53 -8.75 7.43
CA GLY A 354 3.04 -7.90 8.51
C GLY A 354 3.26 -6.39 8.37
N LEU A 355 3.90 -5.90 7.30
CA LEU A 355 4.00 -4.48 6.98
C LEU A 355 3.89 -4.23 5.48
N ASP A 356 2.86 -3.49 5.08
CA ASP A 356 2.73 -2.97 3.72
C ASP A 356 2.69 -1.46 3.74
N TYR A 357 3.16 -0.83 2.67
CA TYR A 357 3.33 0.61 2.63
C TYR A 357 3.11 1.19 1.23
N ALA A 358 2.54 2.38 1.19
CA ALA A 358 2.54 3.23 0.00
C ALA A 358 2.66 4.72 0.39
N GLN A 359 3.50 5.44 -0.35
CA GLN A 359 3.61 6.89 -0.28
C GLN A 359 2.94 7.51 -1.51
N ILE A 360 2.05 8.46 -1.27
CA ILE A 360 1.38 9.26 -2.28
C ILE A 360 1.88 10.70 -2.19
N LEU A 361 2.41 11.21 -3.30
CA LEU A 361 2.83 12.60 -3.46
C LEU A 361 1.83 13.35 -4.32
N THR A 362 1.42 14.52 -3.88
CA THR A 362 0.59 15.44 -4.69
C THR A 362 0.85 16.88 -4.27
N ASN A 363 0.30 17.84 -5.02
CA ASN A 363 0.37 19.25 -4.71
C ASN A 363 -0.90 19.97 -5.16
N TYR A 364 -1.39 20.89 -4.33
CA TYR A 364 -2.49 21.80 -4.66
C TYR A 364 -2.46 22.98 -3.69
N GLN A 365 -3.10 24.09 -4.06
CA GLN A 365 -3.14 25.30 -3.22
C GLN A 365 -1.74 25.75 -2.76
N ASP A 366 -0.76 25.75 -3.68
CA ASP A 366 0.65 26.08 -3.42
C ASP A 366 1.27 25.31 -2.23
N THR A 367 0.80 24.09 -2.00
CA THR A 367 1.18 23.21 -0.89
C THR A 367 1.55 21.83 -1.42
N ASP A 368 2.69 21.31 -0.96
CA ASP A 368 3.15 19.97 -1.27
C ASP A 368 2.72 18.98 -0.17
N PHE A 369 2.29 17.79 -0.59
CA PHE A 369 1.82 16.72 0.28
C PHE A 369 2.63 15.45 0.06
N SER A 370 3.05 14.83 1.17
CA SER A 370 3.51 13.46 1.22
C SER A 370 2.65 12.70 2.22
N ARG A 371 1.68 11.94 1.71
CA ARG A 371 0.79 11.10 2.49
C ARG A 371 1.28 9.66 2.45
N MET A 372 1.45 9.06 3.61
CA MET A 372 2.08 7.74 3.77
C MET A 372 1.13 6.81 4.50
N PHE A 373 0.74 5.73 3.84
CA PHE A 373 -0.12 4.68 4.38
C PHE A 373 0.73 3.49 4.77
N THR A 374 0.50 2.95 5.97
CA THR A 374 1.07 1.67 6.39
C THR A 374 -0.05 0.75 6.83
N PHE A 375 -0.07 -0.48 6.32
CA PHE A 375 -0.92 -1.57 6.79
C PHE A 375 -0.10 -2.51 7.68
N ILE A 376 -0.59 -2.77 8.88
CA ILE A 376 0.18 -3.42 9.94
C ILE A 376 -0.52 -4.68 10.39
N ASN A 377 0.23 -5.79 10.44
CA ASN A 377 -0.22 -7.10 10.90
C ASN A 377 -1.51 -7.57 10.24
N ASP A 378 -1.74 -7.21 8.99
CA ASP A 378 -2.98 -7.50 8.28
C ASP A 378 -4.26 -7.03 9.01
N SER A 379 -4.13 -6.06 9.92
CA SER A 379 -5.15 -5.78 10.95
C SER A 379 -5.59 -4.32 11.00
N TYR A 380 -4.68 -3.36 10.89
CA TYR A 380 -5.03 -1.94 11.02
C TYR A 380 -4.07 -1.04 10.23
N PHE A 381 -4.45 0.23 10.11
CA PHE A 381 -3.71 1.20 9.30
C PHE A 381 -3.17 2.35 10.12
N THR A 382 -2.08 2.93 9.64
CA THR A 382 -1.62 4.26 10.05
C THR A 382 -1.45 5.16 8.85
N ILE A 383 -1.75 6.44 9.02
CA ILE A 383 -1.48 7.47 7.99
C ILE A 383 -0.58 8.54 8.59
N THR A 384 0.50 8.90 7.89
CA THR A 384 1.33 10.08 8.18
C THR A 384 1.23 11.07 7.04
N ASP A 385 0.82 12.29 7.34
CA ASP A 385 0.75 13.38 6.37
C ASP A 385 1.84 14.40 6.67
N MET A 386 2.77 14.58 5.74
CA MET A 386 3.73 15.69 5.77
C MET A 386 3.33 16.74 4.74
N ILE A 387 3.11 17.97 5.23
CA ILE A 387 2.51 19.06 4.45
C ILE A 387 3.44 20.27 4.51
N SER A 388 3.88 20.78 3.36
CA SER A 388 4.75 21.96 3.32
C SER A 388 4.23 23.02 2.38
N SER A 389 4.16 24.26 2.87
CA SER A 389 3.87 25.45 2.09
C SER A 389 4.82 26.60 2.42
N SER A 390 4.95 27.55 1.50
CA SER A 390 5.66 28.80 1.72
C SER A 390 4.90 29.76 2.65
N SER A 391 3.59 29.58 2.82
CA SER A 391 2.70 30.38 3.66
C SER A 391 2.02 29.57 4.75
N THR A 392 1.47 30.27 5.74
CA THR A 392 0.59 29.66 6.75
C THR A 392 -0.80 29.44 6.17
N HIS A 393 -1.34 28.24 6.38
CA HIS A 393 -2.68 27.83 5.96
C HIS A 393 -3.43 27.13 7.08
N ASP A 394 -4.74 27.04 6.92
CA ASP A 394 -5.61 26.14 7.69
C ASP A 394 -5.67 24.78 7.00
N TYR A 395 -4.94 23.79 7.52
CA TYR A 395 -5.00 22.42 7.03
C TYR A 395 -6.10 21.66 7.75
N SER A 396 -7.00 21.02 7.00
CA SER A 396 -8.14 20.26 7.55
C SER A 396 -8.08 18.81 7.06
N PHE A 397 -7.71 17.88 7.95
CA PHE A 397 -7.82 16.44 7.68
C PHE A 397 -9.28 16.01 7.82
N LEU A 398 -9.81 15.34 6.81
CA LEU A 398 -11.17 14.80 6.77
C LEU A 398 -11.16 13.27 6.84
N LEU A 399 -12.03 12.71 7.68
CA LEU A 399 -12.37 11.29 7.65
C LEU A 399 -13.89 11.13 7.49
N HIS A 400 -14.28 10.63 6.32
CA HIS A 400 -15.65 10.24 5.98
C HIS A 400 -15.88 8.80 6.44
N GLY A 401 -16.47 8.63 7.62
CA GLY A 401 -16.78 7.32 8.18
C GLY A 401 -18.24 6.94 7.99
N ASN A 402 -18.51 5.64 7.99
CA ASN A 402 -19.87 5.09 7.88
C ASN A 402 -20.61 5.15 9.21
N GLY A 403 -21.03 6.36 9.60
CA GLY A 403 -21.77 6.57 10.84
C GLY A 403 -22.37 7.95 10.94
N GLY A 404 -23.43 8.10 11.74
CA GLY A 404 -24.14 9.36 11.92
C GLY A 404 -24.98 9.78 10.71
N GLY A 405 -25.42 11.04 10.68
CA GLY A 405 -26.32 11.54 9.64
C GLY A 405 -27.60 10.70 9.46
N SER A 406 -27.95 10.41 8.21
CA SER A 406 -29.10 9.57 7.83
C SER A 406 -28.76 8.11 7.53
N THR A 407 -27.48 7.69 7.60
CA THR A 407 -27.08 6.29 7.41
C THR A 407 -27.76 5.32 8.37
N GLY A 408 -28.09 5.80 9.58
CA GLY A 408 -28.61 4.97 10.67
C GLY A 408 -27.53 4.27 11.50
N ASN A 409 -26.26 4.36 11.10
CA ASN A 409 -25.10 3.86 11.83
C ASN A 409 -24.67 4.85 12.92
N SER A 410 -23.87 4.41 13.89
CA SER A 410 -23.51 5.24 15.04
C SER A 410 -22.19 5.98 14.85
N PHE A 411 -22.08 7.15 15.46
CA PHE A 411 -20.87 7.96 15.48
C PHE A 411 -20.65 8.53 16.88
N SER A 412 -19.38 8.59 17.30
CA SER A 412 -19.00 9.31 18.52
C SER A 412 -17.68 10.05 18.33
N LEU A 413 -17.62 11.29 18.80
CA LEU A 413 -16.40 12.10 18.82
C LEU A 413 -15.73 12.02 20.20
N GLY A 414 -14.48 11.57 20.22
CA GLY A 414 -13.62 11.52 21.38
C GLY A 414 -12.71 12.75 21.51
N THR A 415 -11.76 12.71 22.43
CA THR A 415 -10.80 13.81 22.62
C THR A 415 -9.68 13.80 21.58
N ASN A 416 -9.30 12.61 21.08
CA ASN A 416 -8.15 12.43 20.19
C ASN A 416 -8.55 11.78 18.85
N GLY A 417 -9.83 11.82 18.48
CA GLY A 417 -10.37 11.17 17.28
C GLY A 417 -11.83 10.78 17.45
N SER A 418 -12.30 9.78 16.72
CA SER A 418 -13.71 9.37 16.66
C SER A 418 -13.87 7.86 16.53
N VAL A 419 -15.10 7.39 16.75
CA VAL A 419 -15.50 6.00 16.49
C VAL A 419 -16.73 6.03 15.59
N TYR A 420 -16.65 5.29 14.48
CA TYR A 420 -17.77 4.99 13.59
C TYR A 420 -18.17 3.53 13.80
N SER A 421 -19.45 3.25 14.00
CA SER A 421 -19.95 1.90 14.27
C SER A 421 -21.00 1.50 13.25
N VAL A 422 -20.74 0.41 12.53
CA VAL A 422 -21.64 -0.25 11.58
C VAL A 422 -21.94 -1.62 12.13
N ASN A 423 -23.22 -1.89 12.42
CA ASN A 423 -23.63 -3.12 13.11
C ASN A 423 -22.81 -3.36 14.39
N ASP A 424 -22.04 -4.45 14.45
CA ASP A 424 -21.18 -4.82 15.59
C ASP A 424 -19.68 -4.56 15.31
N VAL A 425 -19.35 -3.73 14.30
CA VAL A 425 -17.97 -3.40 13.89
C VAL A 425 -17.72 -1.91 14.09
N ASP A 426 -16.60 -1.59 14.73
CA ASP A 426 -16.13 -0.23 14.98
C ASP A 426 -14.91 0.10 14.13
N LEU A 427 -14.86 1.32 13.59
CA LEU A 427 -13.63 1.96 13.13
C LEU A 427 -13.18 2.97 14.19
N ASN A 428 -12.11 2.61 14.91
CA ASN A 428 -11.50 3.46 15.91
C ASN A 428 -10.45 4.34 15.24
N PHE A 429 -10.75 5.64 15.13
CA PHE A 429 -9.88 6.64 14.54
C PHE A 429 -9.21 7.47 15.62
N PHE A 430 -7.88 7.54 15.58
CA PHE A 430 -7.09 8.43 16.42
C PHE A 430 -6.21 9.31 15.55
N ILE A 431 -6.10 10.60 15.89
CA ILE A 431 -5.31 11.57 15.14
C ILE A 431 -4.53 12.49 16.08
N ASN A 432 -3.31 12.83 15.68
CA ASN A 432 -2.47 13.77 16.38
C ASN A 432 -1.62 14.61 15.41
N SER A 433 -1.13 15.75 15.87
CA SER A 433 -0.30 16.67 15.11
C SER A 433 0.80 17.27 15.98
N VAL A 434 1.82 17.81 15.31
CA VAL A 434 2.86 18.64 15.94
C VAL A 434 2.29 19.98 16.41
N HIS A 435 1.16 20.41 15.83
CA HIS A 435 0.43 21.62 16.22
C HIS A 435 -0.82 21.28 17.02
N PRO A 436 -1.35 22.22 17.84
CA PRO A 436 -2.63 22.03 18.50
C PRO A 436 -3.76 21.77 17.50
N ILE A 437 -4.42 20.63 17.62
CA ILE A 437 -5.56 20.25 16.78
C ILE A 437 -6.85 20.83 17.33
N ILE A 438 -7.69 21.34 16.42
CA ILE A 438 -9.12 21.55 16.66
C ILE A 438 -9.85 20.37 16.02
N LEU A 439 -10.47 19.54 16.86
CA LEU A 439 -11.24 18.39 16.43
C LEU A 439 -12.74 18.70 16.51
N ASP A 440 -13.46 18.49 15.42
CA ASP A 440 -14.90 18.72 15.32
C ASP A 440 -15.54 17.68 14.37
N ASN A 441 -16.85 17.79 14.16
CA ASN A 441 -17.58 17.02 13.16
C ASN A 441 -18.69 17.83 12.48
N TYR A 442 -19.12 17.36 11.33
CA TYR A 442 -20.30 17.87 10.63
C TYR A 442 -20.91 16.77 9.75
N ASP A 443 -22.16 16.94 9.32
CA ASP A 443 -22.77 16.00 8.37
C ASP A 443 -22.52 16.44 6.92
N ASP A 444 -22.23 15.48 6.04
CA ASP A 444 -22.09 15.69 4.60
C ASP A 444 -22.86 14.62 3.80
N TYR A 445 -22.99 14.80 2.49
CA TYR A 445 -23.73 13.90 1.61
C TYR A 445 -22.88 12.73 1.10
N HIS A 446 -23.56 11.62 0.82
CA HIS A 446 -23.02 10.45 0.10
C HIS A 446 -24.13 9.72 -0.65
N ASP A 447 -23.73 8.81 -1.54
CA ASP A 447 -24.54 7.75 -2.13
C ASP A 447 -24.81 6.61 -1.14
N ASP A 448 -26.08 6.19 -1.00
CA ASP A 448 -26.48 5.02 -0.19
C ASP A 448 -26.79 3.77 -1.04
N GLY A 449 -26.48 3.81 -2.33
CA GLY A 449 -26.82 2.80 -3.33
C GLY A 449 -28.19 3.00 -3.98
N THR A 450 -28.98 4.00 -3.54
CA THR A 450 -30.27 4.34 -4.13
C THR A 450 -30.15 5.49 -5.12
N TYR A 451 -30.48 5.21 -6.38
CA TYR A 451 -30.42 6.22 -7.45
C TYR A 451 -31.17 7.51 -7.10
N ASP A 452 -30.51 8.64 -7.33
CA ASP A 452 -31.09 9.97 -7.20
C ASP A 452 -31.55 10.31 -5.77
N VAL A 453 -31.14 9.53 -4.76
CA VAL A 453 -31.46 9.76 -3.35
C VAL A 453 -30.17 10.07 -2.59
N PRO A 454 -29.94 11.33 -2.19
CA PRO A 454 -28.80 11.66 -1.33
C PRO A 454 -29.09 11.18 0.10
N ALA A 455 -28.08 10.58 0.73
CA ALA A 455 -28.04 10.31 2.16
C ALA A 455 -26.96 11.17 2.83
N THR A 456 -26.95 11.25 4.17
CA THR A 456 -25.89 11.93 4.92
C THR A 456 -25.17 11.00 5.89
N HIS A 457 -23.90 11.24 6.10
CA HIS A 457 -23.07 10.64 7.15
C HIS A 457 -22.34 11.76 7.91
N THR A 458 -21.72 11.43 9.04
CA THR A 458 -20.92 12.38 9.81
C THR A 458 -19.45 12.30 9.40
N VAL A 459 -18.81 13.46 9.24
CA VAL A 459 -17.40 13.64 8.89
C VAL A 459 -16.65 14.09 10.14
N THR A 460 -15.52 13.46 10.43
CA THR A 460 -14.57 13.95 11.44
C THR A 460 -13.61 14.92 10.76
N ILE A 461 -13.43 16.11 11.34
CA ILE A 461 -12.50 17.12 10.86
C ILE A 461 -11.46 17.46 11.94
N ALA A 462 -10.18 17.38 11.58
CA ALA A 462 -9.06 17.80 12.42
C ALA A 462 -8.31 18.94 11.76
N GLN A 463 -8.30 20.12 12.39
CA GLN A 463 -7.76 21.35 11.82
C GLN A 463 -6.50 21.82 12.55
N VAL A 464 -5.51 22.29 11.79
CA VAL A 464 -4.32 22.99 12.30
C VAL A 464 -4.02 24.22 11.46
N ASN A 465 -3.67 25.33 12.10
CA ASN A 465 -3.18 26.53 11.43
C ASN A 465 -1.65 26.57 11.51
N ALA A 466 -0.97 26.33 10.39
CA ALA A 466 0.49 26.23 10.37
C ALA A 466 1.09 26.50 8.98
N GLN A 467 2.39 26.77 8.94
CA GLN A 467 3.15 26.81 7.68
C GLN A 467 3.51 25.40 7.20
N TYR A 468 4.01 24.57 8.11
CA TYR A 468 4.25 23.14 7.88
C TYR A 468 3.28 22.33 8.73
N GLY A 469 2.55 21.40 8.12
CA GLY A 469 1.66 20.47 8.78
C GLY A 469 2.31 19.10 8.92
N LEU A 470 2.06 18.45 10.06
CA LEU A 470 2.38 17.04 10.28
C LEU A 470 1.21 16.41 11.02
N PHE A 471 0.54 15.47 10.38
CA PHE A 471 -0.48 14.63 11.04
C PHE A 471 -0.01 13.19 11.10
N THR A 472 -0.45 12.50 12.14
CA THR A 472 -0.31 11.05 12.30
C THR A 472 -1.64 10.50 12.76
N SER A 473 -2.03 9.33 12.26
CA SER A 473 -3.27 8.69 12.65
C SER A 473 -3.17 7.18 12.73
N PHE A 474 -4.07 6.60 13.54
CA PHE A 474 -4.38 5.17 13.57
C PHE A 474 -5.84 4.99 13.12
N LEU A 475 -6.09 4.01 12.27
CA LEU A 475 -7.42 3.57 11.84
C LEU A 475 -7.53 2.07 12.13
N ILE A 476 -8.27 1.72 13.18
CA ILE A 476 -8.27 0.38 13.76
C ILE A 476 -9.69 -0.20 13.70
N PRO A 477 -9.97 -1.10 12.74
CA PRO A 477 -11.22 -1.84 12.72
C PRO A 477 -11.25 -2.91 13.80
N THR A 478 -12.31 -2.98 14.60
CA THR A 478 -12.51 -4.01 15.63
C THR A 478 -13.97 -4.44 15.73
N LEU A 479 -14.24 -5.59 16.36
CA LEU A 479 -15.60 -5.89 16.80
C LEU A 479 -15.92 -5.06 18.06
N ALA A 480 -17.07 -4.39 18.07
CA ALA A 480 -17.46 -3.39 19.08
C ALA A 480 -17.52 -3.90 20.53
N THR A 481 -17.49 -5.23 20.73
CA THR A 481 -17.64 -5.86 22.05
C THR A 481 -16.38 -6.55 22.56
N THR A 482 -15.30 -6.62 21.77
CA THR A 482 -14.18 -7.51 22.06
C THR A 482 -12.91 -6.82 22.53
N GLU A 483 -12.65 -5.57 22.12
CA GLU A 483 -11.33 -4.94 22.36
C GLU A 483 -11.43 -3.49 22.84
N ASP A 484 -10.97 -3.25 24.07
CA ASP A 484 -10.69 -1.90 24.56
C ASP A 484 -9.35 -1.42 23.97
N ILE A 485 -9.38 -0.34 23.19
CA ILE A 485 -8.17 0.30 22.67
C ILE A 485 -7.83 1.50 23.54
N THR A 486 -6.59 1.54 24.06
CA THR A 486 -6.07 2.74 24.75
C THR A 486 -5.13 3.49 23.83
N TYR A 487 -5.46 4.74 23.51
CA TYR A 487 -4.58 5.63 22.74
C TYR A 487 -3.95 6.71 23.63
N THR A 488 -2.62 6.85 23.54
CA THR A 488 -1.83 7.89 24.22
C THR A 488 -1.13 8.79 23.20
N PRO A 489 -1.56 10.05 22.99
CA PRO A 489 -0.91 10.96 22.06
C PRO A 489 0.47 11.39 22.56
N ILE A 490 1.41 11.56 21.63
CA ILE A 490 2.77 12.04 21.88
C ILE A 490 3.07 13.17 20.90
N SER A 491 3.40 14.36 21.39
CA SER A 491 3.85 15.47 20.54
C SER A 491 5.00 16.24 21.19
N THR A 492 5.92 16.71 20.35
CA THR A 492 6.98 17.68 20.68
C THR A 492 6.89 18.86 19.71
N ASP A 493 7.90 19.73 19.67
CA ASP A 493 7.96 20.85 18.72
C ASP A 493 8.19 20.39 17.26
N SER A 494 8.71 19.18 17.04
CA SER A 494 9.06 18.67 15.70
C SER A 494 8.62 17.24 15.42
N THR A 495 8.01 16.56 16.38
CA THR A 495 7.49 15.20 16.22
C THR A 495 6.08 15.10 16.74
N CYS A 496 5.27 14.22 16.16
CA CYS A 496 3.97 13.85 16.71
C CYS A 496 3.66 12.38 16.41
N GLY A 497 2.67 11.84 17.10
CA GLY A 497 2.37 10.42 17.03
C GLY A 497 1.51 9.96 18.18
N GLY A 498 1.52 8.66 18.43
CA GLY A 498 0.91 8.11 19.63
C GLY A 498 1.22 6.64 19.81
N MET A 499 0.87 6.15 21.00
CA MET A 499 0.94 4.73 21.33
C MET A 499 -0.46 4.16 21.46
N ILE A 500 -0.63 2.91 21.04
CA ILE A 500 -1.82 2.11 21.30
C ILE A 500 -1.48 0.90 22.17
N GLU A 501 -2.43 0.50 23.02
CA GLU A 501 -2.52 -0.84 23.60
C GLU A 501 -3.84 -1.45 23.16
N MET A 502 -3.76 -2.63 22.53
CA MET A 502 -4.91 -3.38 22.01
C MET A 502 -4.67 -4.87 22.30
N GLY A 503 -5.46 -5.45 23.20
CA GLY A 503 -5.24 -6.83 23.65
C GLY A 503 -3.83 -7.01 24.26
N SER A 504 -2.99 -7.84 23.61
CA SER A 504 -1.58 -8.03 23.99
C SER A 504 -0.60 -7.20 23.17
N GLU A 505 -1.07 -6.51 22.14
CA GLU A 505 -0.24 -5.71 21.26
C GLU A 505 -0.03 -4.30 21.83
N GLN A 506 1.22 -3.87 21.78
CA GLN A 506 1.64 -2.50 22.03
C GLN A 506 2.27 -1.97 20.76
N ALA A 507 1.80 -0.82 20.28
CA ALA A 507 2.37 -0.18 19.10
C ALA A 507 2.59 1.32 19.31
N ILE A 508 3.57 1.87 18.61
CA ILE A 508 3.86 3.30 18.55
C ILE A 508 4.05 3.70 17.09
N HIS A 509 3.44 4.81 16.71
CA HIS A 509 3.60 5.41 15.39
C HIS A 509 3.96 6.88 15.56
N MET A 510 5.06 7.31 14.93
CA MET A 510 5.58 8.66 15.05
C MET A 510 5.92 9.24 13.68
N GLY A 511 5.48 10.47 13.44
CA GLY A 511 6.00 11.35 12.41
C GLY A 511 7.07 12.28 12.97
N ASN A 512 8.08 12.57 12.17
CA ASN A 512 9.20 13.41 12.55
C ASN A 512 9.48 14.43 11.44
N GLY A 513 9.15 15.70 11.70
CA GLY A 513 9.43 16.82 10.81
C GLY A 513 10.87 17.33 10.90
N SER A 514 11.77 16.61 11.58
CA SER A 514 13.18 16.96 11.72
C SER A 514 14.09 15.81 11.31
N ASN A 515 15.16 16.08 10.57
CA ASN A 515 16.14 15.04 10.20
C ASN A 515 17.16 14.79 11.34
N SER A 516 16.78 15.02 12.60
CA SER A 516 17.64 14.84 13.76
C SER A 516 17.20 13.66 14.60
N LEU A 517 18.15 12.96 15.21
CA LEU A 517 17.87 11.84 16.12
C LEU A 517 16.93 12.27 17.26
N GLN A 518 15.78 11.61 17.33
CA GLN A 518 14.74 11.75 18.33
C GLN A 518 14.83 10.65 19.38
N THR A 519 14.19 10.87 20.52
CA THR A 519 14.04 9.84 21.56
C THR A 519 12.63 9.87 22.12
N VAL A 520 11.99 8.71 22.23
CA VAL A 520 10.63 8.55 22.75
C VAL A 520 10.54 7.35 23.69
N ASN A 521 9.69 7.43 24.72
CA ASN A 521 9.43 6.30 25.60
C ASN A 521 8.28 5.46 25.03
N PHE A 522 8.55 4.18 24.80
CA PHE A 522 7.61 3.19 24.33
C PHE A 522 7.41 2.12 25.41
N PHE A 523 6.36 2.27 26.22
CA PHE A 523 6.02 1.36 27.32
C PHE A 523 7.23 0.96 28.20
N GLY A 524 8.00 1.96 28.62
CA GLY A 524 9.20 1.76 29.46
C GLY A 524 10.50 1.55 28.70
N THR A 525 10.46 1.21 27.41
CA THR A 525 11.63 1.11 26.54
C THR A 525 11.93 2.46 25.89
N SER A 526 13.17 2.92 25.93
CA SER A 526 13.58 4.13 25.20
C SER A 526 13.83 3.78 23.73
N LEU A 527 13.16 4.43 22.79
CA LEU A 527 13.44 4.32 21.36
C LEU A 527 14.24 5.53 20.92
N GLY A 528 15.26 5.33 20.08
CA GLY A 528 16.00 6.41 19.44
C GLY A 528 15.96 6.25 17.92
N TYR A 529 15.51 7.25 17.18
CA TYR A 529 15.28 7.12 15.73
C TYR A 529 15.50 8.45 15.03
N ASP A 530 15.91 8.43 13.76
CA ASP A 530 16.08 9.64 12.94
C ASP A 530 15.17 9.67 11.71
N SER A 531 14.39 8.60 11.48
CA SER A 531 13.48 8.48 10.35
C SER A 531 12.35 9.51 10.37
N MET A 532 11.85 9.85 9.18
CA MET A 532 10.67 10.69 8.99
C MET A 532 9.40 10.02 9.53
N VAL A 533 9.26 8.70 9.34
CA VAL A 533 8.22 7.89 9.97
C VAL A 533 8.88 6.76 10.74
N LEU A 534 8.42 6.54 11.98
CA LEU A 534 8.74 5.37 12.79
C LEU A 534 7.45 4.65 13.15
N HIS A 535 7.35 3.38 12.78
CA HIS A 535 6.38 2.46 13.38
C HIS A 535 7.12 1.38 14.17
N VAL A 536 6.65 1.05 15.38
CA VAL A 536 7.09 -0.13 16.10
C VAL A 536 5.90 -0.82 16.77
N ALA A 537 5.72 -2.11 16.54
CA ALA A 537 4.74 -2.94 17.25
C ALA A 537 5.39 -4.14 17.92
N ARG A 538 4.84 -4.59 19.06
CA ARG A 538 5.30 -5.77 19.79
C ARG A 538 4.18 -6.43 20.60
N THR A 539 4.30 -7.74 20.80
CA THR A 539 3.47 -8.52 21.74
C THR A 539 4.27 -9.06 22.93
N ASP A 540 5.59 -8.89 22.89
CA ASP A 540 6.55 -9.23 23.94
C ASP A 540 7.67 -8.18 23.99
N ASP A 541 8.79 -8.49 24.65
CA ASP A 541 9.88 -7.52 24.78
C ASP A 541 10.65 -7.27 23.47
N ILE A 542 10.48 -8.12 22.45
CA ILE A 542 11.14 -7.98 21.15
C ILE A 542 10.27 -7.10 20.24
N PRO A 543 10.83 -6.04 19.62
CA PRO A 543 10.09 -5.29 18.60
C PRO A 543 9.80 -6.24 17.43
N ARG A 544 8.53 -6.41 17.08
CA ARG A 544 8.08 -7.34 16.03
C ARG A 544 8.04 -6.64 14.69
N ASN A 545 7.21 -5.61 14.54
CA ASN A 545 7.21 -4.78 13.33
C ASN A 545 8.01 -3.52 13.58
N ILE A 546 8.90 -3.17 12.66
CA ILE A 546 9.67 -1.94 12.67
C ILE A 546 9.62 -1.35 11.27
N GLN A 547 9.15 -0.11 11.16
CA GLN A 547 9.23 0.69 9.96
C GLN A 547 10.08 1.92 10.22
N LEU A 548 11.04 2.19 9.34
CA LEU A 548 11.78 3.45 9.24
C LEU A 548 11.58 3.98 7.83
N THR A 549 10.85 5.07 7.65
CA THR A 549 10.74 5.74 6.36
C THR A 549 11.70 6.92 6.32
N TYR A 550 12.64 6.91 5.38
CA TYR A 550 13.69 7.94 5.22
C TYR A 550 14.47 8.17 6.52
N GLY A 551 15.23 7.15 6.93
CA GLY A 551 16.12 7.21 8.09
C GLY A 551 17.30 6.26 8.00
N GLN A 552 18.21 6.37 8.97
CA GLN A 552 19.42 5.54 9.05
C GLN A 552 19.49 4.74 10.35
N THR A 553 19.03 5.30 11.46
CA THR A 553 19.32 4.79 12.79
C THR A 553 18.05 4.44 13.53
N PHE A 554 18.01 3.23 14.11
CA PHE A 554 17.03 2.85 15.11
C PHE A 554 17.66 2.14 16.30
N ASN A 555 17.42 2.69 17.48
CA ASN A 555 17.85 2.17 18.77
C ASN A 555 16.63 1.67 19.55
N TYR A 556 16.70 0.45 20.08
CA TYR A 556 15.71 -0.14 20.96
C TYR A 556 16.32 -0.35 22.35
N GLY A 557 15.95 0.51 23.30
CA GLY A 557 16.60 0.60 24.60
C GLY A 557 18.05 1.08 24.46
N SER A 558 19.00 0.29 24.96
CA SER A 558 20.44 0.54 24.79
C SER A 558 21.03 -0.12 23.55
N THR A 559 20.23 -0.86 22.77
CA THR A 559 20.70 -1.65 21.64
C THR A 559 20.53 -0.85 20.35
N PRO A 560 21.60 -0.57 19.59
CA PRO A 560 21.49 -0.04 18.23
C PRO A 560 21.01 -1.16 17.32
N LEU A 561 19.71 -1.23 17.08
CA LEU A 561 19.08 -2.37 16.43
C LEU A 561 19.27 -2.33 14.92
N ILE A 562 19.18 -1.13 14.32
CA ILE A 562 19.35 -0.91 12.88
C ILE A 562 20.26 0.30 12.68
N TYR A 563 21.26 0.15 11.82
CA TYR A 563 22.02 1.24 11.26
C TYR A 563 22.24 1.02 9.75
N SER A 564 21.74 1.92 8.92
CA SER A 564 22.02 1.97 7.48
C SER A 564 23.12 2.99 7.19
N ASP A 565 23.97 2.70 6.19
CA ASP A 565 25.00 3.64 5.73
C ASP A 565 24.47 4.80 4.88
N VAL A 566 23.20 4.71 4.45
CA VAL A 566 22.45 5.73 3.72
C VAL A 566 21.04 5.89 4.28
N ASP A 567 20.43 7.05 4.04
CA ASP A 567 19.00 7.25 4.29
C ASP A 567 18.18 6.29 3.42
N ASN A 568 17.21 5.60 4.03
CA ASN A 568 16.53 4.47 3.40
C ASN A 568 15.09 4.31 3.93
N ILE A 569 14.25 3.61 3.17
CA ILE A 569 12.99 3.05 3.68
C ILE A 569 13.24 1.59 4.07
N ILE A 570 13.16 1.31 5.37
CA ILE A 570 13.43 0.00 5.94
C ILE A 570 12.17 -0.53 6.62
N ALA A 571 11.73 -1.72 6.22
CA ALA A 571 10.73 -2.51 6.94
C ALA A 571 11.38 -3.77 7.51
N LEU A 572 10.98 -4.16 8.71
CA LEU A 572 11.47 -5.36 9.35
C LEU A 572 10.39 -5.96 10.25
N ASN A 573 9.93 -7.16 9.90
CA ASN A 573 9.12 -8.02 10.74
C ASN A 573 9.99 -9.13 11.35
N ILE A 574 10.13 -9.12 12.67
CA ILE A 574 10.92 -10.09 13.43
C ILE A 574 10.01 -11.22 13.91
N GLY A 575 10.04 -12.34 13.18
CA GLY A 575 9.37 -13.59 13.54
C GLY A 575 10.11 -14.41 14.60
N ALA A 576 9.73 -15.69 14.73
CA ALA A 576 10.30 -16.59 15.73
C ALA A 576 11.68 -17.17 15.33
N THR A 577 11.87 -17.44 14.04
CA THR A 577 13.08 -18.09 13.49
C THR A 577 13.64 -17.41 12.24
N SER A 578 12.98 -16.35 11.80
CA SER A 578 13.37 -15.54 10.66
C SER A 578 12.85 -14.12 10.88
N ALA A 579 13.45 -13.17 10.18
CA ALA A 579 12.85 -11.85 9.95
C ALA A 579 12.61 -11.67 8.46
N ASP A 580 11.48 -11.05 8.12
CA ASP A 580 11.14 -10.58 6.79
C ASP A 580 11.30 -9.07 6.74
N GLY A 581 11.60 -8.49 5.58
CA GLY A 581 11.80 -7.05 5.50
C GLY A 581 12.01 -6.53 4.10
N TYR A 582 12.18 -5.22 4.02
CA TYR A 582 12.38 -4.48 2.79
C TYR A 582 13.42 -3.37 2.95
N VAL A 583 14.14 -3.09 1.87
CA VAL A 583 14.97 -1.88 1.68
C VAL A 583 14.64 -1.24 0.33
N ASP A 584 14.62 0.09 0.24
CA ASP A 584 14.24 0.80 -1.00
C ASP A 584 15.38 1.04 -1.98
N GLU A 585 16.63 0.96 -1.53
CA GLU A 585 17.79 1.20 -2.39
C GLU A 585 19.03 0.41 -1.99
N ALA A 586 20.06 0.52 -2.82
CA ALA A 586 21.36 -0.12 -2.59
C ALA A 586 22.03 0.49 -1.35
N CYS A 587 22.32 -0.35 -0.35
CA CYS A 587 22.81 0.08 0.94
C CYS A 587 23.59 -1.05 1.66
N THR A 588 24.25 -0.69 2.75
CA THR A 588 24.73 -1.65 3.75
C THR A 588 24.05 -1.37 5.07
N ILE A 589 23.39 -2.39 5.62
CA ILE A 589 22.69 -2.28 6.91
C ILE A 589 23.34 -3.20 7.94
N GLU A 590 23.57 -2.65 9.12
CA GLU A 590 23.89 -3.36 10.35
C GLU A 590 22.60 -3.63 11.14
N PHE A 591 22.24 -4.90 11.25
CA PHE A 591 21.13 -5.37 12.08
C PHE A 591 21.69 -6.03 13.35
N PHE A 592 21.28 -5.59 14.53
CA PHE A 592 21.58 -6.34 15.76
C PHE A 592 20.61 -7.52 15.88
N THR A 593 21.04 -8.68 15.40
CA THR A 593 20.29 -9.94 15.40
C THR A 593 20.52 -10.78 16.66
N GLY A 594 21.60 -10.50 17.40
CA GLY A 594 22.05 -11.23 18.59
C GLY A 594 22.68 -12.59 18.28
N ASN A 595 22.30 -13.23 17.17
CA ASN A 595 22.81 -14.52 16.70
C ASN A 595 23.24 -14.44 15.22
N GLU A 596 24.19 -15.26 14.80
CA GLU A 596 24.60 -15.30 13.40
C GLU A 596 23.47 -15.87 12.52
N PRO A 597 23.04 -15.16 11.45
CA PRO A 597 22.03 -15.68 10.53
C PRO A 597 22.52 -16.94 9.84
N SER A 598 21.65 -17.95 9.73
CA SER A 598 21.95 -19.17 8.96
C SER A 598 21.84 -18.97 7.45
N ALA A 599 21.02 -18.02 7.03
CA ALA A 599 20.88 -17.60 5.64
C ALA A 599 20.32 -16.18 5.58
N VAL A 600 20.59 -15.51 4.45
CA VAL A 600 19.99 -14.23 4.06
C VAL A 600 19.57 -14.34 2.60
N THR A 601 18.37 -13.90 2.28
CA THR A 601 17.88 -13.74 0.90
C THR A 601 17.63 -12.26 0.60
N GLY A 602 17.60 -11.83 -0.67
CA GLY A 602 17.44 -10.41 -1.03
C GLY A 602 18.68 -9.52 -0.77
N GLY A 603 19.55 -9.93 0.15
CA GLY A 603 20.84 -9.29 0.43
C GLY A 603 21.98 -10.31 0.60
N THR A 604 23.19 -9.81 0.82
CA THR A 604 24.38 -10.62 1.08
C THR A 604 24.91 -10.35 2.49
N LEU A 605 24.94 -11.37 3.35
CA LEU A 605 25.63 -11.29 4.64
C LEU A 605 27.14 -11.15 4.42
N ILE A 606 27.70 -9.98 4.74
CA ILE A 606 29.12 -9.67 4.56
C ILE A 606 29.92 -9.66 5.87
N GLY A 607 29.25 -9.69 7.02
CA GLY A 607 29.90 -9.80 8.32
C GLY A 607 28.94 -10.17 9.44
N PHE A 608 29.46 -10.85 10.45
CA PHE A 608 28.80 -11.01 11.75
C PHE A 608 29.83 -10.81 12.87
N SER A 609 29.55 -9.88 13.78
CA SER A 609 30.44 -9.58 14.89
C SER A 609 29.65 -8.98 16.06
N GLN A 610 29.88 -9.49 17.27
CA GLN A 610 29.25 -8.97 18.49
C GLN A 610 27.71 -8.89 18.44
N GLY A 611 27.07 -9.82 17.73
CA GLY A 611 25.60 -9.87 17.59
C GLY A 611 25.06 -8.99 16.46
N VAL A 612 25.93 -8.29 15.73
CA VAL A 612 25.55 -7.47 14.58
C VAL A 612 25.81 -8.23 13.29
N SER A 613 24.78 -8.36 12.47
CA SER A 613 24.81 -8.84 11.10
C SER A 613 24.94 -7.66 10.15
N THR A 614 26.02 -7.59 9.38
CA THR A 614 26.20 -6.60 8.32
C THR A 614 25.77 -7.21 6.99
N ILE A 615 24.73 -6.65 6.37
CA ILE A 615 24.13 -7.14 5.14
C ILE A 615 24.23 -6.05 4.08
N SER A 616 24.71 -6.42 2.89
CA SER A 616 24.78 -5.55 1.72
C SER A 616 23.60 -5.84 0.79
N PHE A 617 22.96 -4.79 0.30
CA PHE A 617 21.89 -4.84 -0.70
C PHE A 617 22.33 -4.07 -1.94
N ASP A 618 22.17 -4.68 -3.12
CA ASP A 618 22.63 -4.08 -4.38
C ASP A 618 21.58 -3.17 -5.04
N TYR A 619 20.33 -3.25 -4.60
CA TYR A 619 19.15 -2.53 -5.11
C TYR A 619 17.99 -2.70 -4.11
N SER A 620 16.86 -2.03 -4.38
CA SER A 620 15.61 -2.24 -3.63
C SER A 620 15.23 -3.73 -3.56
N SER A 621 14.99 -4.27 -2.37
CA SER A 621 14.69 -5.70 -2.25
C SER A 621 13.86 -5.99 -1.02
N ASN A 622 12.85 -6.85 -1.18
CA ASN A 622 12.38 -7.69 -0.09
C ASN A 622 13.51 -8.65 0.32
N PHE A 623 13.66 -8.95 1.59
CA PHE A 623 14.72 -9.80 2.10
C PHE A 623 14.23 -10.65 3.26
N THR A 624 14.91 -11.79 3.46
CA THR A 624 14.71 -12.59 4.66
C THR A 624 16.04 -12.79 5.38
N ILE A 625 16.01 -12.83 6.71
CA ILE A 625 17.14 -13.16 7.58
C ILE A 625 16.74 -14.37 8.43
N ASP A 626 17.28 -15.55 8.11
CA ASP A 626 17.00 -16.77 8.88
C ASP A 626 17.82 -16.76 10.17
N VAL A 627 17.20 -16.27 11.25
CA VAL A 627 17.83 -16.12 12.57
C VAL A 627 16.79 -16.20 13.69
N VAL A 628 17.16 -16.81 14.82
CA VAL A 628 16.40 -16.64 16.06
C VAL A 628 16.85 -15.32 16.68
N TRP A 629 16.02 -14.28 16.56
CA TRP A 629 16.39 -12.94 17.02
C TRP A 629 16.53 -12.87 18.54
N SER A 630 17.58 -12.19 19.01
CA SER A 630 17.81 -11.96 20.44
C SER A 630 18.27 -10.52 20.67
N LEU A 631 17.64 -9.83 21.63
CA LEU A 631 18.10 -8.52 22.10
C LEU A 631 19.34 -8.62 23.00
N ASP A 632 19.68 -9.83 23.43
CA ASP A 632 20.95 -10.14 24.08
C ASP A 632 21.93 -10.71 23.05
N TYR A 633 23.17 -10.22 23.06
CA TYR A 633 24.27 -10.98 22.46
C TYR A 633 24.67 -12.08 23.45
N ALA A 634 24.21 -13.30 23.18
CA ALA A 634 24.84 -14.47 23.77
C ALA A 634 26.25 -14.54 23.18
N VAL A 635 27.24 -13.97 23.90
CA VAL A 635 28.62 -14.38 23.72
C VAL A 635 28.58 -15.89 23.77
N ASN A 636 28.72 -16.58 22.64
CA ASN A 636 29.15 -17.96 22.69
C ASN A 636 30.58 -17.83 23.21
N PRO A 637 30.83 -18.03 24.52
CA PRO A 637 32.19 -17.97 24.99
C PRO A 637 32.72 -19.30 24.50
N ASP A 638 33.35 -19.34 23.33
CA ASP A 638 34.48 -20.23 23.26
C ASP A 638 35.46 -19.71 24.32
N PRO A 639 35.56 -20.34 25.50
CA PRO A 639 36.35 -19.81 26.61
C PRO A 639 37.85 -19.89 26.29
N THR A 640 38.21 -20.41 25.10
CA THR A 640 39.59 -20.69 24.73
C THR A 640 40.26 -19.59 23.89
N GLN A 641 39.58 -18.48 23.59
CA GLN A 641 40.19 -17.33 22.89
C GLN A 641 39.86 -15.94 23.49
N ASN A 642 40.07 -15.75 24.79
CA ASN A 642 40.29 -14.39 25.29
C ASN A 642 41.72 -13.94 24.96
N ASN A 643 41.90 -13.19 23.88
CA ASN A 643 43.19 -12.63 23.51
C ASN A 643 43.44 -11.32 24.29
N TYR A 644 43.99 -11.41 25.51
CA TYR A 644 44.22 -10.26 26.42
C TYR A 644 45.30 -9.25 25.98
N ASP A 645 45.83 -9.37 24.75
CA ASP A 645 47.01 -8.66 24.25
C ASP A 645 48.07 -8.39 25.34
N LEU A 646 48.63 -9.48 25.86
CA LEU A 646 49.53 -9.45 27.02
C LEU A 646 50.99 -9.25 26.60
N SER A 647 51.58 -8.13 27.01
CA SER A 647 53.00 -7.82 26.81
C SER A 647 53.76 -7.76 28.13
N ILE A 648 54.99 -8.30 28.16
CA ILE A 648 55.88 -8.26 29.32
C ILE A 648 57.24 -7.75 28.84
N PHE A 649 57.54 -6.48 29.10
CA PHE A 649 58.73 -5.82 28.57
C PHE A 649 59.37 -4.85 29.58
N PRO A 650 60.72 -4.75 29.61
CA PRO A 650 61.69 -5.63 28.96
C PRO A 650 61.76 -7.00 29.65
N ASN A 651 62.04 -8.06 28.91
CA ASN A 651 62.32 -9.39 29.46
C ASN A 651 63.46 -10.04 28.66
N PRO A 652 64.67 -10.18 29.23
CA PRO A 652 65.05 -9.90 30.63
C PRO A 652 65.02 -8.42 31.04
N PHE A 653 64.92 -8.13 32.34
CA PHE A 653 65.01 -6.77 32.90
C PHE A 653 66.10 -6.61 33.97
N ASN A 654 66.59 -5.37 34.13
CA ASN A 654 67.65 -5.01 35.09
C ASN A 654 67.16 -4.13 36.26
N GLN A 655 66.08 -3.35 36.07
CA GLN A 655 65.52 -2.45 37.08
C GLN A 655 64.04 -2.69 37.30
N THR A 656 63.23 -2.54 36.26
CA THR A 656 61.79 -2.77 36.28
C THR A 656 61.36 -3.53 35.03
N ASN A 657 60.23 -4.22 35.14
CA ASN A 657 59.51 -4.83 34.04
C ASN A 657 58.05 -4.36 34.10
N GLU A 658 57.49 -4.03 32.94
CA GLU A 658 56.09 -3.67 32.78
C GLU A 658 55.31 -4.85 32.20
N ILE A 659 54.12 -5.09 32.76
CA ILE A 659 53.16 -6.10 32.35
C ILE A 659 51.92 -5.35 31.85
N SER A 660 51.70 -5.33 30.54
CA SER A 660 50.59 -4.63 29.90
C SER A 660 49.55 -5.61 29.38
N PHE A 661 48.26 -5.32 29.56
CA PHE A 661 47.14 -6.17 29.12
C PHE A 661 45.92 -5.32 28.76
N THR A 662 45.06 -5.81 27.86
CA THR A 662 43.82 -5.15 27.44
C THR A 662 42.60 -5.96 27.86
N LEU A 663 41.57 -5.29 28.40
CA LEU A 663 40.34 -5.90 28.85
C LEU A 663 39.15 -5.49 27.97
N ALA A 664 38.46 -6.48 27.41
CA ALA A 664 37.22 -6.28 26.65
C ALA A 664 35.99 -6.09 27.56
N VAL A 665 36.08 -6.53 28.82
CA VAL A 665 35.02 -6.39 29.84
C VAL A 665 35.65 -6.06 31.21
N PRO A 666 34.94 -5.33 32.09
CA PRO A 666 35.42 -5.08 33.45
C PRO A 666 35.56 -6.38 34.26
N GLN A 667 36.69 -6.57 34.94
CA GLN A 667 36.97 -7.76 35.75
C GLN A 667 38.11 -7.56 36.75
N ASN A 668 38.21 -8.43 37.76
CA ASN A 668 39.36 -8.49 38.64
C ASN A 668 40.57 -9.07 37.90
N VAL A 669 41.74 -8.47 38.13
CA VAL A 669 43.02 -9.00 37.65
C VAL A 669 43.96 -9.17 38.82
N LYS A 670 44.51 -10.39 38.95
CA LYS A 670 45.49 -10.74 39.96
C LYS A 670 46.79 -11.16 39.31
N ILE A 671 47.91 -10.55 39.71
CA ILE A 671 49.24 -10.92 39.21
C ILE A 671 50.13 -11.34 40.36
N GLU A 672 50.58 -12.59 40.34
CA GLU A 672 51.46 -13.18 41.35
C GLU A 672 52.82 -13.53 40.73
N VAL A 673 53.90 -13.31 41.48
CA VAL A 673 55.27 -13.67 41.08
C VAL A 673 55.74 -14.88 41.87
N PHE A 674 56.32 -15.87 41.20
CA PHE A 674 56.86 -17.09 41.81
C PHE A 674 58.31 -17.33 41.39
N ASN A 675 59.09 -17.98 42.27
CA ASN A 675 60.38 -18.53 41.90
C ASN A 675 60.24 -19.95 41.30
N LEU A 676 61.32 -20.50 40.75
CA LEU A 676 61.32 -21.85 40.15
C LEU A 676 61.04 -23.00 41.14
N LYS A 677 61.06 -22.75 42.46
CA LYS A 677 60.66 -23.72 43.49
C LYS A 677 59.15 -23.66 43.78
N GLY A 678 58.39 -22.86 43.02
CA GLY A 678 56.96 -22.64 43.24
C GLY A 678 56.64 -21.77 44.46
N GLN A 679 57.64 -21.11 45.07
CA GLN A 679 57.42 -20.23 46.21
C GLN A 679 57.01 -18.85 45.72
N LYS A 680 55.93 -18.32 46.32
CA LYS A 680 55.42 -16.97 46.02
C LYS A 680 56.43 -15.91 46.49
N VAL A 681 56.76 -14.99 45.60
CA VAL A 681 57.71 -13.90 45.81
C VAL A 681 56.99 -12.62 46.21
N THR A 682 55.94 -12.25 45.47
CA THR A 682 55.08 -11.10 45.75
C THR A 682 53.75 -11.21 44.97
N VAL A 683 52.78 -10.37 45.33
CA VAL A 683 51.58 -10.07 44.53
C VAL A 683 51.75 -8.64 44.01
N LEU A 684 51.56 -8.42 42.71
CA LEU A 684 51.72 -7.11 42.09
C LEU A 684 50.41 -6.33 42.04
N THR A 685 49.31 -7.02 41.76
CA THR A 685 47.95 -6.47 41.80
C THR A 685 46.95 -7.57 42.14
N ASN A 686 45.78 -7.17 42.65
CA ASN A 686 44.59 -7.97 42.92
C ASN A 686 43.40 -7.00 43.02
N GLU A 687 43.11 -6.32 41.91
CA GLU A 687 42.18 -5.18 41.86
C GLU A 687 41.25 -5.31 40.65
N ASP A 688 40.11 -4.61 40.70
CA ASP A 688 39.16 -4.54 39.59
C ASP A 688 39.61 -3.51 38.57
N TYR A 689 39.67 -3.91 37.30
CA TYR A 689 40.03 -3.06 36.18
C TYR A 689 38.84 -2.89 35.23
N GLY A 690 38.66 -1.68 34.68
CA GLY A 690 37.65 -1.37 33.67
C GLY A 690 38.04 -1.84 32.26
N ILE A 691 37.20 -1.53 31.26
CA ILE A 691 37.51 -1.77 29.84
C ILE A 691 38.73 -0.95 29.41
N GLY A 692 39.54 -1.49 28.51
CA GLY A 692 40.69 -0.81 27.90
C GLY A 692 42.04 -1.38 28.33
N SER A 693 43.12 -0.67 28.01
CA SER A 693 44.50 -1.09 28.26
C SER A 693 45.01 -0.67 29.63
N HIS A 694 45.69 -1.58 30.32
CA HIS A 694 46.22 -1.40 31.67
C HIS A 694 47.68 -1.87 31.75
N SER A 695 48.42 -1.38 32.75
CA SER A 695 49.76 -1.91 33.03
C SER A 695 50.13 -1.94 34.51
N VAL A 696 50.99 -2.90 34.85
CA VAL A 696 51.50 -3.14 36.21
C VAL A 696 53.02 -3.30 36.16
N ILE A 697 53.73 -2.63 37.07
CA ILE A 697 55.20 -2.62 37.10
C ILE A 697 55.73 -3.49 38.24
N TRP A 698 56.73 -4.32 37.95
CA TRP A 698 57.55 -5.00 38.96
C TRP A 698 58.97 -4.47 38.99
N ASP A 699 59.47 -4.11 40.18
CA ASP A 699 60.82 -3.58 40.40
C ASP A 699 61.83 -4.62 40.92
N GLY A 700 61.49 -5.91 40.79
CA GLY A 700 62.34 -7.01 41.24
C GLY A 700 62.44 -7.15 42.77
N LYS A 701 61.48 -6.61 43.54
CA LYS A 701 61.41 -6.83 45.00
C LYS A 701 60.41 -7.92 45.37
N ASN A 702 60.65 -8.56 46.51
CA ASN A 702 59.68 -9.45 47.16
C ASN A 702 58.71 -8.65 48.04
N GLN A 703 57.75 -9.35 48.66
CA GLN A 703 56.75 -8.76 49.56
C GLN A 703 57.35 -8.00 50.77
N SER A 704 58.59 -8.29 51.17
CA SER A 704 59.31 -7.56 52.23
C SER A 704 60.11 -6.35 51.71
N GLY A 705 59.94 -5.96 50.45
CA GLY A 705 60.64 -4.83 49.82
C GLY A 705 62.12 -5.09 49.51
N LYS A 706 62.59 -6.34 49.62
CA LYS A 706 63.99 -6.69 49.34
C LYS A 706 64.13 -7.16 47.89
N LYS A 707 65.19 -6.69 47.20
CA LYS A 707 65.52 -7.15 45.85
C LYS A 707 65.76 -8.66 45.83
N VAL A 708 65.15 -9.33 44.87
CA VAL A 708 65.32 -10.77 44.65
C VAL A 708 66.62 -11.06 43.89
N ALA A 709 67.08 -12.30 43.94
CA ALA A 709 68.30 -12.70 43.23
C ALA A 709 68.08 -12.71 41.71
N ASN A 710 69.15 -12.54 40.94
CA ASN A 710 69.12 -12.75 39.49
C ASN A 710 68.66 -14.17 39.17
N GLY A 711 67.91 -14.33 38.10
CA GLY A 711 67.39 -15.64 37.69
C GLY A 711 66.02 -15.56 37.04
N THR A 712 65.43 -16.73 36.81
CA THR A 712 64.11 -16.88 36.22
C THR A 712 63.02 -16.88 37.30
N TYR A 713 61.96 -16.12 37.02
CA TYR A 713 60.71 -16.07 37.78
C TYR A 713 59.53 -16.35 36.86
N LEU A 714 58.38 -16.67 37.45
CA LEU A 714 57.13 -16.92 36.75
C LEU A 714 56.08 -15.92 37.24
N TYR A 715 55.41 -15.26 36.31
CA TYR A 715 54.16 -14.59 36.56
C TYR A 715 53.01 -15.57 36.40
N LYS A 716 52.08 -15.53 37.34
CA LYS A 716 50.77 -16.17 37.25
C LYS A 716 49.72 -15.06 37.30
N ILE A 717 49.07 -14.84 36.17
CA ILE A 717 48.10 -13.79 35.94
C ILE A 717 46.73 -14.44 35.90
N TYR A 718 45.81 -14.00 36.74
CA TYR A 718 44.44 -14.47 36.80
C TYR A 718 43.54 -13.35 36.29
N PHE A 719 42.68 -13.71 35.34
CA PHE A 719 41.58 -12.89 34.87
C PHE A 719 40.30 -13.57 35.37
N ASP A 720 39.49 -12.89 36.19
CA ASP A 720 38.32 -13.51 36.83
C ASP A 720 37.29 -14.06 35.84
N LYS A 721 37.20 -13.46 34.65
CA LYS A 721 36.32 -13.87 33.56
C LYS A 721 37.11 -14.59 32.45
N GLY A 722 38.17 -15.32 32.82
CA GLY A 722 39.23 -15.69 31.91
C GLY A 722 40.18 -16.81 32.32
N ASP A 723 41.10 -17.15 31.42
CA ASP A 723 42.19 -18.09 31.70
C ASP A 723 43.25 -17.54 32.64
N THR A 724 43.88 -18.44 33.40
CA THR A 724 45.10 -18.14 34.13
C THR A 724 46.32 -18.24 33.20
N ILE A 725 47.01 -17.13 32.99
CA ILE A 725 48.20 -17.07 32.14
C ILE A 725 49.47 -17.23 32.96
N LEU A 726 50.34 -18.15 32.54
CA LEU A 726 51.72 -18.26 33.03
C LEU A 726 52.70 -17.64 32.03
N ARG A 727 53.59 -16.78 32.53
CA ARG A 727 54.68 -16.18 31.73
C ARG A 727 55.99 -16.22 32.48
N LYS A 728 57.07 -16.51 31.76
CA LYS A 728 58.43 -16.53 32.28
C LYS A 728 59.05 -15.13 32.18
N VAL A 729 59.68 -14.66 33.25
CA VAL A 729 60.46 -13.41 33.27
C VAL A 729 61.87 -13.66 33.82
N ASN A 730 62.88 -13.00 33.25
CA ASN A 730 64.27 -13.15 33.67
C ASN A 730 64.80 -11.82 34.25
N ILE A 731 65.49 -11.89 35.38
CA ILE A 731 66.22 -10.77 35.98
C ILE A 731 67.71 -10.94 35.68
N LEU A 732 68.30 -9.94 35.03
CA LEU A 732 69.74 -9.80 34.84
C LEU A 732 70.24 -8.61 35.67
N LYS A 733 71.54 -8.58 35.99
CA LYS A 733 72.19 -7.39 36.55
C LYS A 733 73.05 -6.74 35.50
#